data_AF-A0A5C6D843-F1
#
_entry.id   AF-A0A5C6D843-F1
#
_cell.length_a   1.000
_cell.length_b   1.000
_cell.length_c   1.000
_cell.angle_alpha   90.00
_cell.angle_beta   90.00
_cell.angle_gamma   90.00
#
_symmetry.space_group_name_H-M   'P 1'
#
loop_
_entity.id
_entity.type
_entity.pdbx_description
1 polymer ?
#
loop_
_entity_poly.entity_id
_entity_poly.type
_entity_poly.pdbx_seq_one_letter_code
_entity_poly.pdbx_strand_id
1 'polypeptide(L)'
;MQIDKLQESLPSALAERTRVLGRQHVNSEGDYVLYWMRTALRTDENPALNVAIEFANQLGLSLLVYHGLSERYPFASDRHHTFILQGARDVQRAFADSSICYVLHVERPGHRGPHLRTLAEQAAVVVTEDIPTEPLRSWTVGLSRVLRCDVVVVDTACVVPMRLVGRSYERAFEFRNATKGLYAERVSLDAKDSELRNGSKSSIDLPFDAVDLQDRDIASIVSQCEIDHSIGPVPDAVGGSVAANERWQNFKDNGLATYDRRRNDVLIDGASRMSPYLHYGMVAATRLAREAAANESKGAEKFLDELLIWRELAYVFCHYRRDHRRISAIPRWARDTLAKHETDPRQLMSWETMSRGRTGDSIWDSAQRSLLIHGELHNNVRMTWGKAILNWTPGASEALHRLIDLNHRYALDGRDPASYGGILWCLGQFDRPFTPEQPIFGTVRTRSTEQHAKRLDPIAYRRKVTRPLRDPMPKVAVIGAGMSGLMCARTLADHGCDVRVLEKSRGVAGRMSTRRAENNLSFDHGAQYFTARDERFKRYIQSWLDDGLIAPWNGRIVAVEKGVIKAEKSSDNRYVAVPGMNSIGKHLAANLNLQLATKVAVPIRSDDQWVLASVDGGELGQFDFVVVATPSGQAASLLAEVPELKEHARGTKMGGCWALMVAFERSLNLGFDGAFVHHSPLSWIARNNSKPQREGDRETWVVHAAAEWTEKHIDESADQVKPYLFDEFWGAVGRPRVEPIHLDVHRWRFAIPKEPHTDRCLFDDIRGIGACGDWCGGPRVEGAFLSGMAMAGRILGQINSSSFPCLGQTQQLELF
;
A
#
# COMPACT_ATOMS: atom_id res chain seq x y z
N MET A 1 -0.74 23.54 37.89
CA MET A 1 0.20 22.53 38.47
C MET A 1 1.32 22.31 37.47
N GLN A 2 2.56 22.07 37.91
CA GLN A 2 3.67 21.73 37.00
C GLN A 2 3.61 20.24 36.65
N ILE A 3 3.99 19.88 35.41
CA ILE A 3 4.00 18.47 34.96
C ILE A 3 4.92 17.60 35.83
N ASP A 4 6.02 18.19 36.34
CA ASP A 4 7.00 17.47 37.17
C ASP A 4 6.35 16.89 38.42
N LYS A 5 5.40 17.61 39.04
CA LYS A 5 4.65 17.09 40.21
C LYS A 5 3.78 15.89 39.88
N LEU A 6 3.20 15.85 38.67
CA LEU A 6 2.45 14.70 38.19
C LEU A 6 3.37 13.51 37.92
N GLN A 7 4.61 13.76 37.48
CA GLN A 7 5.57 12.69 37.22
C GLN A 7 6.20 12.13 38.50
N GLU A 8 6.49 12.97 39.49
CA GLU A 8 7.07 12.57 40.79
C GLU A 8 6.17 11.62 41.58
N SER A 9 4.86 11.73 41.39
CA SER A 9 3.84 10.88 42.02
C SER A 9 3.56 9.57 41.27
N LEU A 10 4.11 9.39 40.06
CA LEU A 10 3.93 8.14 39.32
C LEU A 10 4.63 6.98 40.06
N PRO A 11 4.03 5.77 40.04
CA PRO A 11 4.75 4.56 40.41
C PRO A 11 6.09 4.47 39.68
N SER A 12 7.15 4.06 40.38
CA SER A 12 8.53 4.04 39.83
C SER A 12 8.63 3.32 38.48
N ALA A 13 7.90 2.21 38.30
CA ALA A 13 7.89 1.44 37.06
C ALA A 13 7.26 2.18 35.86
N LEU A 14 6.37 3.14 36.11
CA LEU A 14 5.81 4.03 35.09
C LEU A 14 6.71 5.25 34.91
N ALA A 15 7.19 5.86 36.00
CA ALA A 15 8.04 7.06 35.96
C ALA A 15 9.27 6.86 35.05
N GLU A 16 9.97 5.72 35.17
CA GLU A 16 11.16 5.41 34.37
C GLU A 16 10.91 5.29 32.86
N ARG A 17 9.65 5.06 32.45
CA ARG A 17 9.22 4.93 31.04
C ARG A 17 8.83 6.26 30.41
N THR A 18 8.56 7.28 31.24
CA THR A 18 7.99 8.55 30.77
C THR A 18 9.04 9.55 30.36
N ARG A 19 8.72 10.45 29.44
CA ARG A 19 9.50 11.65 29.12
C ARG A 19 8.56 12.76 28.67
N VAL A 20 8.89 14.00 29.02
CA VAL A 20 8.08 15.17 28.65
C VAL A 20 8.61 15.79 27.37
N LEU A 21 7.69 16.15 26.48
CA LEU A 21 7.93 16.98 25.30
C LEU A 21 7.11 18.27 25.45
N GLY A 22 7.79 19.38 25.71
CA GLY A 22 7.13 20.68 25.88
C GLY A 22 7.87 21.60 26.84
N ARG A 23 7.13 22.50 27.51
CA ARG A 23 7.64 23.55 28.40
C ARG A 23 7.32 23.31 29.88
N GLN A 24 7.02 22.07 30.27
CA GLN A 24 6.73 21.67 31.65
C GLN A 24 5.40 22.24 32.21
N HIS A 25 4.35 22.25 31.38
CA HIS A 25 3.05 22.85 31.69
C HIS A 25 1.86 21.90 31.55
N VAL A 26 0.97 21.92 32.56
CA VAL A 26 -0.36 21.31 32.53
C VAL A 26 -1.37 22.42 32.25
N ASN A 27 -2.26 22.22 31.26
CA ASN A 27 -3.33 23.17 30.99
C ASN A 27 -4.40 23.07 32.10
N SER A 28 -4.50 24.12 32.92
CA SER A 28 -5.46 24.16 34.04
C SER A 28 -6.91 24.31 33.60
N GLU A 29 -7.16 24.70 32.36
CA GLU A 29 -8.50 24.82 31.75
C GLU A 29 -8.87 23.57 30.95
N GLY A 30 -8.07 22.50 31.02
CA GLY A 30 -8.34 21.28 30.25
C GLY A 30 -9.45 20.43 30.85
N ASP A 31 -10.32 19.90 30.00
CA ASP A 31 -11.53 19.16 30.41
C ASP A 31 -11.23 17.69 30.78
N TYR A 32 -10.16 17.13 30.24
CA TYR A 32 -9.79 15.71 30.38
C TYR A 32 -8.28 15.49 30.22
N VAL A 33 -7.83 14.30 30.60
CA VAL A 33 -6.55 13.75 30.14
C VAL A 33 -6.77 13.05 28.81
N LEU A 34 -5.93 13.33 27.82
CA LEU A 34 -6.00 12.70 26.50
C LEU A 34 -4.91 11.64 26.36
N TYR A 35 -5.28 10.37 26.21
CA TYR A 35 -4.37 9.34 25.70
C TYR A 35 -4.54 9.23 24.18
N TRP A 36 -3.53 9.70 23.43
CA TRP A 36 -3.43 9.46 21.99
C TRP A 36 -2.78 8.10 21.74
N MET A 37 -3.63 7.08 21.56
CA MET A 37 -3.25 5.69 21.32
C MET A 37 -2.84 5.47 19.86
N ARG A 38 -1.71 4.78 19.64
CA ARG A 38 -1.20 4.50 18.29
C ARG A 38 -0.62 3.11 18.11
N THR A 39 0.39 2.77 18.92
CA THR A 39 1.23 1.56 18.74
C THR A 39 1.17 0.62 19.93
N ALA A 40 0.30 0.88 20.90
CA ALA A 40 -0.01 -0.01 22.01
C ALA A 40 -1.51 -0.33 21.99
N LEU A 41 -1.94 -1.06 20.96
CA LEU A 41 -3.35 -1.42 20.73
C LEU A 41 -3.81 -2.55 21.65
N ARG A 42 -3.78 -2.28 22.96
CA ARG A 42 -4.22 -3.17 24.03
C ARG A 42 -4.61 -2.35 25.26
N THR A 43 -5.43 -2.94 26.11
CA THR A 43 -5.86 -2.33 27.38
C THR A 43 -5.06 -2.84 28.58
N ASP A 44 -4.49 -4.04 28.46
CA ASP A 44 -3.74 -4.71 29.51
C ASP A 44 -2.23 -4.52 29.37
N GLU A 45 -1.53 -4.43 30.50
CA GLU A 45 -0.09 -4.15 30.58
C GLU A 45 0.34 -3.00 29.66
N ASN A 46 -0.43 -1.92 29.59
CA ASN A 46 -0.18 -0.77 28.74
C ASN A 46 0.33 0.43 29.57
N PRO A 47 1.65 0.68 29.61
CA PRO A 47 2.20 1.75 30.43
C PRO A 47 1.70 3.16 30.06
N ALA A 48 1.38 3.42 28.79
CA ALA A 48 0.88 4.73 28.37
C ALA A 48 -0.55 4.96 28.88
N LEU A 49 -1.40 3.93 28.80
CA LEU A 49 -2.73 3.96 29.39
C LEU A 49 -2.64 4.13 30.91
N ASN A 50 -1.77 3.38 31.59
CA ASN A 50 -1.60 3.46 33.04
C ASN A 50 -1.13 4.87 33.47
N VAL A 51 -0.17 5.48 32.77
CA VAL A 51 0.23 6.88 33.02
C VAL A 51 -0.94 7.85 32.84
N ALA A 52 -1.75 7.67 31.79
CA ALA A 52 -2.91 8.53 31.56
C ALA A 52 -3.98 8.38 32.65
N ILE A 53 -4.22 7.16 33.14
CA ILE A 53 -5.11 6.88 34.27
C ILE A 53 -4.60 7.52 35.55
N GLU A 54 -3.30 7.41 35.86
CA GLU A 54 -2.72 8.03 37.05
C GLU A 54 -2.82 9.56 36.99
N PHE A 55 -2.57 10.18 35.83
CA PHE A 55 -2.74 11.62 35.66
C PHE A 55 -4.21 12.04 35.81
N ALA A 56 -5.15 11.27 35.24
CA ALA A 56 -6.58 11.55 35.38
C ALA A 56 -7.02 11.48 36.86
N ASN A 57 -6.58 10.45 37.58
CA ASN A 57 -6.84 10.28 39.02
C ASN A 57 -6.28 11.45 39.85
N GLN A 58 -5.06 11.89 39.56
CA GLN A 58 -4.42 12.99 40.30
C GLN A 58 -5.05 14.36 40.01
N LEU A 59 -5.52 14.56 38.78
CA LEU A 59 -6.18 15.79 38.36
C LEU A 59 -7.67 15.81 38.72
N GLY A 60 -8.26 14.67 39.05
CA GLY A 60 -9.71 14.53 39.23
C GLY A 60 -10.50 14.75 37.93
N LEU A 61 -9.90 14.39 36.79
CA LEU A 61 -10.48 14.57 35.45
C LEU A 61 -10.87 13.23 34.83
N SER A 62 -11.70 13.27 33.78
CA SER A 62 -11.98 12.10 32.94
C SER A 62 -10.79 11.76 32.03
N LEU A 63 -10.79 10.55 31.50
CA LEU A 63 -9.81 10.06 30.53
C LEU A 63 -10.47 9.81 29.17
N LEU A 64 -9.99 10.51 28.14
CA LEU A 64 -10.31 10.26 26.75
C LEU A 64 -9.17 9.49 26.08
N VAL A 65 -9.47 8.31 25.54
CA VAL A 65 -8.57 7.55 24.67
C VAL A 65 -8.97 7.81 23.22
N TYR A 66 -8.13 8.56 22.51
CA TYR A 66 -8.30 8.83 21.10
C TYR A 66 -7.39 7.92 20.26
N HIS A 67 -8.00 7.08 19.43
CA HIS A 67 -7.30 6.26 18.45
C HIS A 67 -7.61 6.79 17.05
N GLY A 68 -6.61 7.42 16.42
CA GLY A 68 -6.71 7.94 15.06
C GLY A 68 -5.92 7.08 14.06
N LEU A 69 -6.59 6.61 13.01
CA LEU A 69 -5.98 5.92 11.87
C LEU A 69 -6.00 6.83 10.65
N SER A 70 -4.81 7.28 10.22
CA SER A 70 -4.63 8.14 9.05
C SER A 70 -4.44 7.33 7.77
N GLU A 71 -4.89 7.83 6.62
CA GLU A 71 -4.55 7.26 5.30
C GLU A 71 -3.22 7.82 4.73
N ARG A 72 -2.59 8.78 5.44
CA ARG A 72 -1.47 9.59 4.94
C ARG A 72 -0.09 9.13 5.42
N TYR A 73 -0.02 8.10 6.25
CA TYR A 73 1.28 7.56 6.66
C TYR A 73 1.91 6.77 5.49
N PRO A 74 3.26 6.74 5.38
CA PRO A 74 3.93 5.93 4.38
C PRO A 74 3.50 4.46 4.46
N PHE A 75 3.25 3.83 3.32
CA PHE A 75 2.87 2.41 3.24
C PHE A 75 1.46 2.09 3.76
N ALA A 76 0.58 3.07 3.93
CA ALA A 76 -0.84 2.83 4.17
C ALA A 76 -1.42 1.88 3.11
N SER A 77 -1.99 0.77 3.55
CA SER A 77 -2.58 -0.29 2.71
C SER A 77 -3.69 -1.04 3.43
N ASP A 78 -4.46 -1.83 2.68
CA ASP A 78 -5.56 -2.65 3.21
C ASP A 78 -5.06 -3.62 4.28
N ARG A 79 -3.89 -4.22 4.06
CA ARG A 79 -3.20 -5.06 5.03
C ARG A 79 -3.06 -4.41 6.40
N HIS A 80 -2.43 -3.24 6.43
CA HIS A 80 -2.11 -2.56 7.68
C HIS A 80 -3.35 -1.99 8.33
N HIS A 81 -4.26 -1.39 7.55
CA HIS A 81 -5.50 -0.85 8.09
C HIS A 81 -6.39 -1.96 8.67
N THR A 82 -6.53 -3.08 7.98
CA THR A 82 -7.31 -4.22 8.47
C THR A 82 -6.75 -4.73 9.79
N PHE A 83 -5.44 -4.97 9.87
CA PHE A 83 -4.80 -5.48 11.09
C PHE A 83 -4.94 -4.50 12.28
N ILE A 84 -4.74 -3.20 12.04
CA ILE A 84 -4.93 -2.15 13.06
C ILE A 84 -6.40 -2.10 13.52
N LEU A 85 -7.36 -2.12 12.60
CA LEU A 85 -8.79 -2.03 12.92
C LEU A 85 -9.30 -3.26 13.65
N GLN A 86 -8.76 -4.45 13.35
CA GLN A 86 -9.05 -5.65 14.14
C GLN A 86 -8.60 -5.47 15.60
N GLY A 87 -7.42 -4.89 15.85
CA GLY A 87 -7.02 -4.53 17.21
C GLY A 87 -7.82 -3.39 17.83
N ALA A 88 -8.23 -2.40 17.04
CA ALA A 88 -9.11 -1.34 17.51
C ALA A 88 -10.47 -1.88 17.98
N ARG A 89 -10.98 -2.94 17.33
CA ARG A 89 -12.23 -3.62 17.72
C ARG A 89 -12.10 -4.30 19.09
N ASP A 90 -10.97 -4.95 19.36
CA ASP A 90 -10.69 -5.55 20.68
C ASP A 90 -10.60 -4.48 21.77
N VAL A 91 -9.90 -3.38 21.50
CA VAL A 91 -9.80 -2.24 22.44
C VAL A 91 -11.18 -1.63 22.72
N GLN A 92 -11.98 -1.41 21.67
CA GLN A 92 -13.33 -0.86 21.81
C GLN A 92 -14.22 -1.77 22.67
N ARG A 93 -14.14 -3.08 22.46
CA ARG A 93 -14.87 -4.08 23.26
C ARG A 93 -14.41 -4.07 24.72
N ALA A 94 -13.10 -4.01 24.97
CA ALA A 94 -12.54 -3.98 26.32
C ALA A 94 -12.96 -2.72 27.12
N PHE A 95 -13.20 -1.60 26.45
CA PHE A 95 -13.67 -0.36 27.09
C PHE A 95 -15.21 -0.18 27.11
N ALA A 96 -15.99 -1.11 26.54
CA ALA A 96 -17.45 -0.98 26.43
C ALA A 96 -18.12 -0.70 27.80
N ASP A 97 -17.77 -1.50 28.80
CA ASP A 97 -18.30 -1.42 30.17
C ASP A 97 -17.39 -0.62 31.13
N SER A 98 -16.35 0.04 30.60
CA SER A 98 -15.43 0.86 31.39
C SER A 98 -15.92 2.32 31.53
N SER A 99 -15.43 3.00 32.58
CA SER A 99 -15.59 4.44 32.77
C SER A 99 -14.71 5.29 31.82
N ILE A 100 -13.85 4.65 31.03
CA ILE A 100 -12.94 5.31 30.08
C ILE A 100 -13.67 5.56 28.76
N CYS A 101 -13.57 6.78 28.25
CA CYS A 101 -14.12 7.12 26.93
C CYS A 101 -13.10 6.74 25.85
N TYR A 102 -13.41 5.74 25.03
CA TYR A 102 -12.61 5.37 23.86
C TYR A 102 -13.31 5.80 22.58
N VAL A 103 -12.59 6.48 21.68
CA VAL A 103 -13.10 6.94 20.40
C VAL A 103 -12.13 6.56 19.27
N LEU A 104 -12.68 5.96 18.22
CA LEU A 104 -11.94 5.60 17.02
C LEU A 104 -12.29 6.56 15.89
N HIS A 105 -11.25 7.11 15.26
CA HIS A 105 -11.35 7.94 14.07
C HIS A 105 -10.55 7.32 12.93
N VAL A 106 -11.18 7.13 11.77
CA VAL A 106 -10.53 6.58 10.56
C VAL A 106 -10.63 7.62 9.45
N GLU A 107 -9.49 8.20 9.05
CA GLU A 107 -9.42 9.14 7.94
C GLU A 107 -9.84 8.48 6.64
N ARG A 108 -10.79 9.11 5.96
CA ARG A 108 -11.29 8.75 4.64
C ARG A 108 -12.00 9.98 4.04
N PRO A 109 -12.31 10.03 2.74
CA PRO A 109 -13.06 11.13 2.15
C PRO A 109 -14.32 11.47 2.98
N GLY A 110 -14.53 12.76 3.26
CA GLY A 110 -15.62 13.25 4.12
C GLY A 110 -15.36 13.20 5.63
N HIS A 111 -14.39 12.41 6.10
CA HIS A 111 -14.05 12.22 7.52
C HIS A 111 -12.60 12.65 7.80
N ARG A 112 -12.16 13.77 7.21
CA ARG A 112 -10.80 14.32 7.41
C ARG A 112 -10.91 15.60 8.22
N GLY A 113 -9.97 15.79 9.14
CA GLY A 113 -9.90 17.04 9.89
C GLY A 113 -8.74 17.03 10.89
N PRO A 114 -8.44 18.18 11.49
CA PRO A 114 -7.39 18.29 12.52
C PRO A 114 -7.85 17.73 13.87
N HIS A 115 -8.61 16.62 13.90
CA HIS A 115 -9.34 16.14 15.07
C HIS A 115 -8.43 15.87 16.29
N LEU A 116 -7.25 15.27 16.07
CA LEU A 116 -6.26 15.10 17.14
C LEU A 116 -5.85 16.44 17.76
N ARG A 117 -5.62 17.46 16.94
CA ARG A 117 -5.22 18.78 17.42
C ARG A 117 -6.38 19.43 18.20
N THR A 118 -7.60 19.37 17.68
CA THR A 118 -8.79 19.90 18.35
C THR A 118 -8.98 19.28 19.73
N LEU A 119 -8.90 17.95 19.84
CA LEU A 119 -9.00 17.26 21.13
C LEU A 119 -7.82 17.59 22.06
N ALA A 120 -6.60 17.65 21.52
CA ALA A 120 -5.41 17.93 22.32
C ALA A 120 -5.36 19.38 22.86
N GLU A 121 -5.97 20.35 22.17
CA GLU A 121 -6.06 21.75 22.63
C GLU A 121 -6.99 21.90 23.86
N GLN A 122 -7.96 20.98 24.01
CA GLN A 122 -8.87 20.92 25.17
C GLN A 122 -8.36 20.03 26.31
N ALA A 123 -7.28 19.29 26.10
CA ALA A 123 -6.74 18.38 27.10
C ALA A 123 -5.89 19.13 28.15
N ALA A 124 -5.97 18.68 29.40
CA ALA A 124 -5.10 19.13 30.49
C ALA A 124 -3.65 18.69 30.26
N VAL A 125 -3.47 17.46 29.78
CA VAL A 125 -2.20 16.85 29.38
C VAL A 125 -2.47 15.79 28.31
N VAL A 126 -1.54 15.63 27.37
CA VAL A 126 -1.59 14.58 26.35
C VAL A 126 -0.57 13.50 26.70
N VAL A 127 -0.99 12.24 26.71
CA VAL A 127 -0.12 11.07 26.86
C VAL A 127 -0.11 10.29 25.53
N THR A 128 1.04 9.77 25.11
CA THR A 128 1.16 8.92 23.90
C THR A 128 2.38 8.00 24.01
N GLU A 129 2.56 7.06 23.07
CA GLU A 129 3.71 6.16 23.05
C GLU A 129 4.99 6.85 22.54
N ASP A 130 6.16 6.52 23.11
CA ASP A 130 7.47 6.98 22.66
C ASP A 130 8.02 6.08 21.55
N ILE A 131 7.68 6.39 20.29
CA ILE A 131 8.16 5.67 19.11
C ILE A 131 9.27 6.47 18.39
N PRO A 132 10.48 5.90 18.20
CA PRO A 132 11.63 6.67 17.74
C PRO A 132 11.74 6.81 16.21
N THR A 133 10.80 6.26 15.44
CA THR A 133 10.84 6.19 13.97
C THR A 133 9.83 7.13 13.30
N GLU A 134 10.12 7.48 12.04
CA GLU A 134 9.24 8.35 11.23
C GLU A 134 8.08 7.57 10.60
N PRO A 135 6.89 8.20 10.42
CA PRO A 135 6.57 9.60 10.72
C PRO A 135 6.09 9.84 12.16
N LEU A 136 5.89 8.79 12.97
CA LEU A 136 5.28 8.90 14.30
C LEU A 136 6.06 9.85 15.22
N ARG A 137 7.39 9.81 15.16
CA ARG A 137 8.25 10.70 15.92
C ARG A 137 8.08 12.17 15.52
N SER A 138 8.14 12.51 14.23
CA SER A 138 7.96 13.89 13.79
C SER A 138 6.56 14.41 14.03
N TRP A 139 5.53 13.56 13.95
CA TRP A 139 4.15 13.93 14.32
C TRP A 139 4.03 14.29 15.80
N THR A 140 4.58 13.46 16.69
CA THR A 140 4.57 13.75 18.14
C THR A 140 5.31 15.04 18.48
N VAL A 141 6.50 15.26 17.89
CA VAL A 141 7.27 16.51 18.08
C VAL A 141 6.56 17.71 17.46
N GLY A 142 5.88 17.53 16.32
CA GLY A 142 5.09 18.57 15.67
C GLY A 142 3.92 19.02 16.54
N LEU A 143 3.19 18.05 17.11
CA LEU A 143 2.08 18.31 18.03
C LEU A 143 2.56 19.05 19.30
N SER A 144 3.64 18.59 19.94
CA SER A 144 4.15 19.20 21.18
C SER A 144 4.65 20.64 21.01
N ARG A 145 4.90 21.10 19.77
CA ARG A 145 5.31 22.49 19.48
C ARG A 145 4.14 23.45 19.35
N VAL A 146 2.93 22.95 19.12
CA VAL A 146 1.74 23.79 18.83
C VAL A 146 0.72 23.78 19.96
N LEU A 147 0.80 22.82 20.88
CA LEU A 147 -0.11 22.73 22.03
C LEU A 147 0.27 23.68 23.16
N ARG A 148 -0.74 24.00 24.00
CA ARG A 148 -0.58 24.78 25.24
C ARG A 148 -0.18 23.91 26.44
N CYS A 149 -0.58 22.65 26.44
CA CYS A 149 -0.16 21.64 27.41
C CYS A 149 1.03 20.82 26.87
N ASP A 150 1.70 20.12 27.78
CA ASP A 150 2.76 19.20 27.41
C ASP A 150 2.23 17.87 26.85
N VAL A 151 3.08 17.25 26.04
CA VAL A 151 2.93 15.87 25.58
C VAL A 151 3.88 14.98 26.37
N VAL A 152 3.35 14.03 27.13
CA VAL A 152 4.11 13.00 27.83
C VAL A 152 4.17 11.75 26.94
N VAL A 153 5.40 11.33 26.61
CA VAL A 153 5.64 10.12 25.84
C VAL A 153 6.07 8.98 26.76
N VAL A 154 5.60 7.77 26.49
CA VAL A 154 5.81 6.59 27.35
C VAL A 154 6.35 5.42 26.54
N ASP A 155 7.46 4.81 26.97
CA ASP A 155 7.97 3.59 26.35
C ASP A 155 7.08 2.38 26.70
N THR A 156 6.26 1.97 25.73
CA THR A 156 5.36 0.82 25.81
C THR A 156 5.89 -0.43 25.10
N ALA A 157 7.03 -0.31 24.41
CA ALA A 157 7.50 -1.29 23.44
C ALA A 157 8.66 -2.15 23.94
N CYS A 158 9.46 -1.66 24.89
CA CYS A 158 10.60 -2.36 25.47
C CYS A 158 10.35 -2.78 26.92
N VAL A 159 10.94 -3.92 27.31
CA VAL A 159 11.02 -4.36 28.70
C VAL A 159 11.90 -3.39 29.48
N VAL A 160 13.09 -3.08 28.96
CA VAL A 160 13.96 -2.01 29.47
C VAL A 160 13.67 -0.72 28.69
N PRO A 161 13.18 0.34 29.34
CA PRO A 161 12.90 1.60 28.65
C PRO A 161 14.14 2.12 27.90
N MET A 162 13.99 2.51 26.63
CA MET A 162 15.09 2.89 25.75
C MET A 162 16.02 3.96 26.36
N ARG A 163 15.45 4.89 27.13
CA ARG A 163 16.20 5.97 27.80
C ARG A 163 17.15 5.49 28.89
N LEU A 164 16.86 4.37 29.56
CA LEU A 164 17.71 3.85 30.65
C LEU A 164 19.04 3.28 30.13
N VAL A 165 19.10 2.94 28.84
CA VAL A 165 20.31 2.40 28.22
C VAL A 165 21.40 3.47 27.98
N GLY A 166 21.01 4.75 27.94
CA GLY A 166 21.91 5.91 27.88
C GLY A 166 22.58 6.21 26.54
N ARG A 167 22.72 5.23 25.63
CA ARG A 167 23.32 5.43 24.28
C ARG A 167 22.93 4.34 23.28
N SER A 168 23.20 4.58 21.99
CA SER A 168 23.18 3.53 20.96
C SER A 168 24.40 2.61 21.04
N TYR A 169 24.22 1.35 20.68
CA TYR A 169 25.29 0.36 20.51
C TYR A 169 25.38 -0.09 19.06
N GLU A 170 26.60 -0.38 18.59
CA GLU A 170 26.84 -0.92 17.24
C GLU A 170 27.08 -2.44 17.25
N ARG A 171 27.07 -3.08 18.42
CA ARG A 171 27.37 -4.51 18.57
C ARG A 171 26.45 -5.15 19.61
N ALA A 172 25.87 -6.30 19.27
CA ALA A 172 24.94 -7.00 20.15
C ALA A 172 25.58 -7.46 21.48
N PHE A 173 26.86 -7.84 21.48
CA PHE A 173 27.53 -8.27 22.71
C PHE A 173 27.76 -7.11 23.68
N GLU A 174 28.06 -5.90 23.18
CA GLU A 174 28.23 -4.71 24.01
C GLU A 174 26.89 -4.29 24.62
N PHE A 175 25.83 -4.32 23.81
CA PHE A 175 24.47 -4.08 24.28
C PHE A 175 24.09 -5.06 25.38
N ARG A 176 24.27 -6.37 25.14
CA ARG A 176 23.97 -7.43 26.13
C ARG A 176 24.70 -7.20 27.45
N ASN A 177 25.98 -6.82 27.42
CA ASN A 177 26.74 -6.56 28.62
C ASN A 177 26.22 -5.31 29.37
N ALA A 178 25.85 -4.26 28.64
CA ALA A 178 25.37 -3.01 29.22
C ALA A 178 23.97 -3.10 29.83
N THR A 179 23.10 -3.99 29.31
CA THR A 179 21.70 -4.08 29.72
C THR A 179 21.39 -5.25 30.66
N LYS A 180 22.37 -6.12 30.96
CA LYS A 180 22.19 -7.30 31.82
C LYS A 180 21.52 -6.99 33.17
N GLY A 181 22.01 -5.98 33.89
CA GLY A 181 21.43 -5.58 35.18
C GLY A 181 20.02 -5.02 35.04
N LEU A 182 19.79 -4.19 34.02
CA LEU A 182 18.48 -3.58 33.75
C LEU A 182 17.41 -4.63 33.46
N TYR A 183 17.74 -5.69 32.72
CA TYR A 183 16.83 -6.81 32.48
C TYR A 183 16.57 -7.64 33.73
N ALA A 184 17.61 -7.94 34.53
CA ALA A 184 17.47 -8.71 35.75
C ALA A 184 16.47 -8.09 36.74
N GLU A 185 16.38 -6.75 36.77
CA GLU A 185 15.43 -6.01 37.60
C GLU A 185 13.99 -6.01 37.07
N ARG A 186 13.77 -6.28 35.77
CA ARG A 186 12.50 -5.96 35.09
C ARG A 186 11.78 -7.13 34.45
N VAL A 187 12.52 -8.16 33.99
CA VAL A 187 11.93 -9.27 33.22
C VAL A 187 10.87 -10.03 34.01
N SER A 188 11.08 -10.21 35.31
CA SER A 188 10.17 -10.97 36.18
C SER A 188 9.16 -10.11 36.94
N LEU A 189 9.06 -8.80 36.64
CA LEU A 189 8.12 -7.93 37.32
C LEU A 189 6.68 -8.23 36.91
N ASP A 190 5.83 -8.43 37.90
CA ASP A 190 4.39 -8.54 37.69
C ASP A 190 3.84 -7.22 37.14
N ALA A 191 2.98 -7.34 36.13
CA ALA A 191 2.27 -6.19 35.64
C ALA A 191 1.17 -5.78 36.62
N LYS A 192 1.06 -4.48 36.85
CA LYS A 192 -0.02 -3.88 37.63
C LYS A 192 -0.65 -2.79 36.78
N ASP A 193 -1.84 -3.05 36.29
CA ASP A 193 -2.61 -2.05 35.55
C ASP A 193 -3.28 -1.08 36.52
N SER A 194 -3.32 0.18 36.12
CA SER A 194 -3.92 1.25 36.91
C SER A 194 -5.43 1.24 36.74
N GLU A 195 -6.16 1.56 37.80
CA GLU A 195 -7.62 1.69 37.77
C GLU A 195 -8.03 3.16 37.87
N LEU A 196 -8.99 3.57 37.02
CA LEU A 196 -9.56 4.91 37.07
C LEU A 196 -10.57 5.00 38.22
N ARG A 197 -10.26 5.81 39.25
CA ARG A 197 -11.01 5.85 40.51
C ARG A 197 -12.23 6.77 40.46
N ASN A 198 -12.12 7.90 39.77
CA ASN A 198 -13.12 8.98 39.78
C ASN A 198 -13.58 9.38 38.38
N GLY A 199 -13.97 8.39 37.55
CA GLY A 199 -14.43 8.64 36.18
C GLY A 199 -15.93 8.38 36.01
N SER A 200 -16.68 9.40 35.60
CA SER A 200 -17.92 9.20 34.85
C SER A 200 -17.56 9.25 33.35
N LYS A 201 -18.16 8.37 32.54
CA LYS A 201 -18.09 8.42 31.07
C LYS A 201 -18.82 9.68 30.62
N SER A 202 -18.14 10.81 30.74
CA SER A 202 -18.68 12.13 30.45
C SER A 202 -18.91 12.23 28.95
N SER A 203 -20.03 12.85 28.55
CA SER A 203 -20.28 13.18 27.15
C SER A 203 -19.24 14.22 26.72
N ILE A 204 -18.17 13.77 26.06
CA ILE A 204 -17.17 14.66 25.44
C ILE A 204 -17.69 15.02 24.06
N ASP A 205 -17.75 16.31 23.75
CA ASP A 205 -18.12 16.79 22.42
C ASP A 205 -17.00 16.46 21.41
N LEU A 206 -17.32 15.62 20.42
CA LEU A 206 -16.33 15.12 19.46
C LEU A 206 -16.40 15.94 18.17
N PRO A 207 -15.26 16.36 17.60
CA PRO A 207 -15.24 17.10 16.34
C PRO A 207 -15.44 16.19 15.10
N PHE A 208 -15.89 14.95 15.29
CA PHE A 208 -16.12 13.94 14.26
C PHE A 208 -17.06 12.83 14.76
N ASP A 209 -17.65 12.09 13.82
CA ASP A 209 -18.41 10.88 14.13
C ASP A 209 -17.47 9.70 14.39
N ALA A 210 -17.45 9.21 15.64
CA ALA A 210 -16.65 8.06 16.02
C ALA A 210 -17.11 6.78 15.30
N VAL A 211 -16.15 5.95 14.90
CA VAL A 211 -16.42 4.67 14.23
C VAL A 211 -16.67 3.59 15.28
N ASP A 212 -17.83 2.96 15.20
CA ASP A 212 -18.13 1.72 15.93
C ASP A 212 -17.79 0.50 15.07
N LEU A 213 -16.88 -0.36 15.56
CA LEU A 213 -16.45 -1.58 14.87
C LEU A 213 -17.18 -2.85 15.33
N GLN A 214 -18.06 -2.79 16.34
CA GLN A 214 -18.77 -3.99 16.80
C GLN A 214 -19.79 -4.47 15.78
N ASP A 215 -20.49 -3.54 15.12
CA ASP A 215 -21.56 -3.84 14.15
C ASP A 215 -21.16 -3.57 12.70
N ARG A 216 -19.90 -3.20 12.44
CA ARG A 216 -19.42 -2.83 11.09
C ARG A 216 -18.40 -3.82 10.54
N ASP A 217 -18.52 -4.09 9.24
CA ASP A 217 -17.49 -4.79 8.48
C ASP A 217 -16.24 -3.91 8.30
N ILE A 218 -15.09 -4.43 8.68
CA ILE A 218 -13.80 -3.72 8.55
C ILE A 218 -13.44 -3.55 7.08
N ALA A 219 -13.70 -4.55 6.22
CA ALA A 219 -13.37 -4.45 4.81
C ALA A 219 -14.13 -3.30 4.13
N SER A 220 -15.41 -3.11 4.48
CA SER A 220 -16.21 -1.96 4.05
C SER A 220 -15.57 -0.62 4.43
N ILE A 221 -15.08 -0.43 5.66
CA ILE A 221 -14.42 0.81 6.08
C ILE A 221 -13.08 1.02 5.35
N VAL A 222 -12.24 -0.02 5.30
CA VAL A 222 -10.91 0.03 4.67
C VAL A 222 -11.02 0.42 3.19
N SER A 223 -12.03 -0.12 2.51
CA SER A 223 -12.24 0.13 1.09
C SER A 223 -12.72 1.54 0.72
N GLN A 224 -13.05 2.37 1.72
CA GLN A 224 -13.36 3.79 1.56
C GLN A 224 -12.12 4.68 1.72
N CYS A 225 -11.02 4.15 2.26
CA CYS A 225 -9.80 4.90 2.54
C CYS A 225 -8.99 5.13 1.25
N GLU A 226 -8.30 6.25 1.09
CA GLU A 226 -7.45 6.50 -0.10
C GLU A 226 -6.03 5.93 0.07
N ILE A 227 -5.93 4.60 0.20
CA ILE A 227 -4.70 3.87 0.52
C ILE A 227 -4.26 2.90 -0.58
N ASP A 228 -3.15 2.20 -0.41
CA ASP A 228 -2.67 1.21 -1.36
C ASP A 228 -3.49 -0.10 -1.27
N HIS A 229 -4.54 -0.19 -2.12
CA HIS A 229 -5.41 -1.37 -2.24
C HIS A 229 -4.75 -2.52 -3.03
N SER A 230 -3.51 -2.35 -3.52
CA SER A 230 -2.78 -3.46 -4.17
C SER A 230 -2.09 -4.42 -3.19
N ILE A 231 -2.32 -4.26 -1.88
CA ILE A 231 -1.71 -5.07 -0.83
C ILE A 231 -2.81 -5.54 0.12
N GLY A 232 -3.33 -6.73 -0.16
CA GLY A 232 -4.47 -7.28 0.56
C GLY A 232 -4.18 -7.64 2.01
N PRO A 233 -5.24 -7.73 2.83
CA PRO A 233 -5.17 -8.30 4.19
C PRO A 233 -4.69 -9.75 4.17
N VAL A 234 -4.29 -10.24 5.35
CA VAL A 234 -3.74 -11.58 5.53
C VAL A 234 -4.72 -12.40 6.38
N PRO A 235 -5.52 -13.31 5.79
CA PRO A 235 -6.53 -14.08 6.52
C PRO A 235 -5.96 -14.92 7.66
N ASP A 236 -4.76 -15.49 7.46
CA ASP A 236 -4.05 -16.31 8.46
C ASP A 236 -3.51 -15.50 9.66
N ALA A 237 -3.63 -14.17 9.66
CA ALA A 237 -3.10 -13.29 10.70
C ALA A 237 -4.12 -12.21 11.08
N VAL A 238 -4.99 -12.56 12.03
CA VAL A 238 -5.98 -11.65 12.62
C VAL A 238 -5.30 -10.74 13.63
N GLY A 239 -5.47 -9.42 13.52
CA GLY A 239 -4.98 -8.46 14.49
C GLY A 239 -5.82 -8.42 15.77
N GLY A 240 -5.24 -7.87 16.83
CA GLY A 240 -5.87 -7.67 18.13
C GLY A 240 -5.25 -8.47 19.26
N SER A 241 -5.55 -8.05 20.49
CA SER A 241 -4.97 -8.63 21.69
C SER A 241 -5.50 -10.04 21.96
N VAL A 242 -6.73 -10.35 21.54
CA VAL A 242 -7.29 -11.71 21.64
C VAL A 242 -6.46 -12.68 20.82
N ALA A 243 -6.32 -12.42 19.51
CA ALA A 243 -5.53 -13.26 18.61
C ALA A 243 -4.05 -13.31 19.00
N ALA A 244 -3.48 -12.20 19.50
CA ALA A 244 -2.11 -12.16 20.01
C ALA A 244 -1.91 -13.11 21.21
N ASN A 245 -2.81 -13.07 22.18
CA ASN A 245 -2.75 -13.90 23.38
C ASN A 245 -2.94 -15.39 23.03
N GLU A 246 -3.89 -15.73 22.16
CA GLU A 246 -4.09 -17.11 21.67
C GLU A 246 -2.84 -17.64 20.96
N ARG A 247 -2.26 -16.86 20.05
CA ARG A 247 -1.02 -17.23 19.33
C ARG A 247 0.13 -17.45 20.31
N TRP A 248 0.29 -16.54 21.29
CA TRP A 248 1.34 -16.65 22.29
C TRP A 248 1.15 -17.89 23.16
N GLN A 249 -0.05 -18.14 23.66
CA GLN A 249 -0.35 -19.29 24.50
C GLN A 249 -0.03 -20.60 23.77
N ASN A 250 -0.49 -20.75 22.52
CA ASN A 250 -0.15 -21.91 21.70
C ASN A 250 1.37 -22.06 21.47
N PHE A 251 2.08 -20.97 21.20
CA PHE A 251 3.54 -21.04 21.06
C PHE A 251 4.24 -21.39 22.38
N LYS A 252 3.78 -20.86 23.51
CA LYS A 252 4.31 -21.17 24.84
C LYS A 252 4.18 -22.66 25.16
N ASP A 253 3.00 -23.24 24.89
CA ASP A 253 2.69 -24.63 25.22
C ASP A 253 3.38 -25.61 24.28
N ASN A 254 3.43 -25.31 22.97
CA ASN A 254 3.81 -26.29 21.95
C ASN A 254 5.13 -25.98 21.21
N GLY A 255 5.61 -24.74 21.24
CA GLY A 255 6.72 -24.27 20.42
C GLY A 255 7.96 -23.83 21.21
N LEU A 256 7.77 -23.10 22.30
CA LEU A 256 8.80 -22.35 23.02
C LEU A 256 9.97 -23.24 23.44
N ALA A 257 9.69 -24.42 24.00
CA ALA A 257 10.70 -25.35 24.48
C ALA A 257 11.65 -25.88 23.38
N THR A 258 11.22 -25.84 22.12
CA THR A 258 11.98 -26.34 20.96
C THR A 258 12.42 -25.25 19.99
N TYR A 259 12.19 -23.98 20.35
CA TYR A 259 12.44 -22.83 19.50
C TYR A 259 13.89 -22.76 19.02
N ASP A 260 14.87 -23.04 19.90
CA ASP A 260 16.30 -23.04 19.59
C ASP A 260 16.67 -23.95 18.41
N ARG A 261 16.02 -25.12 18.33
CA ARG A 261 16.25 -26.12 17.29
C ARG A 261 15.44 -25.86 16.01
N ARG A 262 14.22 -25.36 16.14
CA ARG A 262 13.26 -25.27 15.01
C ARG A 262 13.26 -23.92 14.29
N ARG A 263 13.65 -22.82 14.94
CA ARG A 263 13.49 -21.44 14.43
C ARG A 263 14.17 -21.11 13.09
N ASN A 264 15.10 -21.93 12.61
CA ASN A 264 15.85 -21.66 11.38
C ASN A 264 15.32 -22.45 10.19
N ASP A 265 14.53 -23.50 10.43
CA ASP A 265 13.93 -24.28 9.35
C ASP A 265 12.67 -23.56 8.86
N VAL A 266 12.75 -23.07 7.63
CA VAL A 266 11.67 -22.30 7.01
C VAL A 266 10.49 -23.16 6.56
N LEU A 267 10.65 -24.49 6.49
CA LEU A 267 9.58 -25.41 6.08
C LEU A 267 8.65 -25.77 7.23
N ILE A 268 9.11 -25.73 8.47
CA ILE A 268 8.30 -26.01 9.66
C ILE A 268 7.78 -24.72 10.33
N ASP A 269 6.70 -24.80 11.11
CA ASP A 269 6.25 -23.69 11.97
C ASP A 269 7.03 -23.72 13.29
N GLY A 270 8.27 -23.22 13.25
CA GLY A 270 9.19 -23.18 14.40
C GLY A 270 9.32 -21.82 15.07
N ALA A 271 8.74 -20.77 14.49
CA ALA A 271 8.82 -19.40 15.00
C ALA A 271 7.55 -19.02 15.77
N SER A 272 7.68 -18.08 16.72
CA SER A 272 6.52 -17.60 17.49
C SER A 272 5.48 -16.89 16.61
N ARG A 273 5.95 -16.25 15.53
CA ARG A 273 5.16 -15.35 14.66
C ARG A 273 4.50 -14.21 15.45
N MET A 274 5.11 -13.79 16.57
CA MET A 274 4.64 -12.71 17.43
C MET A 274 5.00 -11.30 16.94
N SER A 275 5.82 -11.16 15.89
CA SER A 275 6.33 -9.86 15.46
C SER A 275 5.24 -8.88 14.98
N PRO A 276 4.15 -9.27 14.28
CA PRO A 276 3.07 -8.35 13.96
C PRO A 276 2.37 -7.80 15.21
N TYR A 277 2.10 -8.65 16.20
CA TYR A 277 1.42 -8.26 17.44
C TYR A 277 2.29 -7.35 18.32
N LEU A 278 3.60 -7.64 18.37
CA LEU A 278 4.57 -6.76 19.04
C LEU A 278 4.72 -5.41 18.34
N HIS A 279 4.68 -5.38 17.00
CA HIS A 279 4.81 -4.16 16.21
C HIS A 279 3.65 -3.18 16.48
N TYR A 280 2.42 -3.68 16.53
CA TYR A 280 1.23 -2.87 16.84
C TYR A 280 0.89 -2.81 18.33
N GLY A 281 1.74 -3.40 19.18
CA GLY A 281 1.57 -3.45 20.63
C GLY A 281 0.26 -4.06 21.11
N MET A 282 -0.26 -5.04 20.36
CA MET A 282 -1.41 -5.86 20.72
C MET A 282 -1.08 -6.88 21.82
N VAL A 283 0.21 -7.08 22.10
CA VAL A 283 0.71 -7.82 23.25
C VAL A 283 1.90 -7.08 23.86
N ALA A 284 2.03 -7.12 25.18
CA ALA A 284 3.13 -6.49 25.88
C ALA A 284 4.42 -7.33 25.77
N ALA A 285 5.54 -6.70 25.42
CA ALA A 285 6.85 -7.36 25.45
C ALA A 285 7.24 -7.83 26.86
N THR A 286 6.79 -7.10 27.90
CA THR A 286 6.95 -7.47 29.32
C THR A 286 6.27 -8.79 29.64
N ARG A 287 5.06 -9.04 29.12
CA ARG A 287 4.36 -10.31 29.27
C ARG A 287 5.16 -11.46 28.65
N LEU A 288 5.53 -11.31 27.38
CA LEU A 288 6.27 -12.36 26.66
C LEU A 288 7.60 -12.68 27.35
N ALA A 289 8.30 -11.66 27.83
CA ALA A 289 9.56 -11.82 28.55
C ALA A 289 9.37 -12.52 29.91
N ARG A 290 8.39 -12.08 30.71
CA ARG A 290 8.08 -12.66 32.02
C ARG A 290 7.70 -14.13 31.92
N GLU A 291 6.81 -14.46 30.99
CA GLU A 291 6.35 -15.83 30.80
C GLU A 291 7.41 -16.74 30.19
N ALA A 292 8.23 -16.24 29.26
CA ALA A 292 9.35 -17.02 28.73
C ALA A 292 10.45 -17.22 29.80
N ALA A 293 10.71 -16.24 30.66
CA ALA A 293 11.69 -16.36 31.73
C ALA A 293 11.29 -17.36 32.81
N ALA A 294 9.98 -17.60 32.99
CA ALA A 294 9.47 -18.66 33.86
C ALA A 294 9.70 -20.08 33.28
N ASN A 295 10.15 -20.19 32.03
CA ASN A 295 10.41 -21.47 31.37
C ASN A 295 11.93 -21.72 31.27
N GLU A 296 12.41 -22.80 31.90
CA GLU A 296 13.85 -23.14 31.99
C GLU A 296 14.43 -23.82 30.74
N SER A 297 13.66 -23.92 29.65
CA SER A 297 14.14 -24.56 28.42
C SER A 297 15.15 -23.72 27.65
N LYS A 298 16.04 -24.39 26.91
CA LYS A 298 16.97 -23.73 25.96
C LYS A 298 16.24 -22.92 24.89
N GLY A 299 15.05 -23.38 24.49
CA GLY A 299 14.21 -22.67 23.55
C GLY A 299 13.71 -21.33 24.10
N ALA A 300 13.32 -21.28 25.37
CA ALA A 300 12.95 -20.04 26.06
C ALA A 300 14.13 -19.07 26.22
N GLU A 301 15.31 -19.57 26.64
CA GLU A 301 16.54 -18.76 26.68
C GLU A 301 16.84 -18.13 25.31
N LYS A 302 16.74 -18.92 24.25
CA LYS A 302 16.99 -18.42 22.89
C LYS A 302 15.92 -17.44 22.42
N PHE A 303 14.66 -17.63 22.80
CA PHE A 303 13.58 -16.69 22.51
C PHE A 303 13.82 -15.33 23.19
N LEU A 304 14.21 -15.34 24.48
CA LEU A 304 14.56 -14.13 25.23
C LEU A 304 15.75 -13.41 24.62
N ASP A 305 16.77 -14.12 24.11
CA ASP A 305 17.89 -13.49 23.40
C ASP A 305 17.42 -12.72 22.15
N GLU A 306 16.50 -13.27 21.37
CA GLU A 306 15.95 -12.59 20.19
C GLU A 306 15.04 -11.41 20.59
N LEU A 307 14.19 -11.59 21.61
CA LEU A 307 13.24 -10.57 22.08
C LEU A 307 13.92 -9.40 22.80
N LEU A 308 14.88 -9.67 23.66
CA LEU A 308 15.51 -8.65 24.50
C LEU A 308 16.77 -8.09 23.84
N ILE A 309 17.65 -8.93 23.30
CA ILE A 309 18.93 -8.45 22.79
C ILE A 309 18.79 -7.91 21.38
N TRP A 310 18.24 -8.68 20.44
CA TRP A 310 18.20 -8.25 19.04
C TRP A 310 17.13 -7.20 18.76
N ARG A 311 15.90 -7.40 19.25
CA ARG A 311 14.82 -6.44 19.06
C ARG A 311 15.09 -5.13 19.81
N GLU A 312 15.39 -5.16 21.11
CA GLU A 312 15.57 -3.89 21.85
C GLU A 312 16.86 -3.15 21.50
N LEU A 313 17.92 -3.83 21.03
CA LEU A 313 19.07 -3.17 20.41
C LEU A 313 18.63 -2.24 19.27
N ALA A 314 17.71 -2.71 18.43
CA ALA A 314 17.23 -1.93 17.28
C ALA A 314 16.34 -0.75 17.72
N TYR A 315 15.50 -0.93 18.76
CA TYR A 315 14.72 0.15 19.38
C TYR A 315 15.63 1.22 19.98
N VAL A 316 16.60 0.82 20.80
CA VAL A 316 17.59 1.71 21.42
C VAL A 316 18.44 2.40 20.35
N PHE A 317 18.88 1.68 19.32
CA PHE A 317 19.59 2.28 18.19
C PHE A 317 18.77 3.39 17.54
N CYS A 318 17.51 3.14 17.19
CA CYS A 318 16.64 4.15 16.58
C CYS A 318 16.31 5.31 17.53
N HIS A 319 16.25 5.08 18.84
CA HIS A 319 16.03 6.13 19.85
C HIS A 319 17.17 7.17 19.84
N TYR A 320 18.42 6.70 19.84
CA TYR A 320 19.60 7.58 19.85
C TYR A 320 20.06 7.99 18.44
N ARG A 321 19.63 7.30 17.37
CA ARG A 321 20.00 7.58 15.97
C ARG A 321 18.79 7.91 15.10
N ARG A 322 18.77 9.14 14.59
CA ARG A 322 17.66 9.71 13.80
C ARG A 322 17.82 9.51 12.29
N ASP A 323 18.97 9.00 11.86
CA ASP A 323 19.38 8.87 10.47
C ASP A 323 19.23 7.46 9.91
N HIS A 324 18.49 6.57 10.59
CA HIS A 324 18.28 5.15 10.25
C HIS A 324 17.68 4.88 8.86
N ARG A 325 17.23 5.92 8.13
CA ARG A 325 16.78 5.85 6.73
C ARG A 325 17.86 6.25 5.71
N ARG A 326 19.10 6.50 6.16
CA ARG A 326 20.22 6.99 5.35
C ARG A 326 21.45 6.10 5.57
N ILE A 327 22.34 6.09 4.59
CA ILE A 327 23.61 5.36 4.69
C ILE A 327 24.49 5.85 5.84
N SER A 328 24.33 7.10 6.31
CA SER A 328 25.04 7.57 7.50
C SER A 328 24.75 6.73 8.76
N ALA A 329 23.64 5.97 8.79
CA ALA A 329 23.28 5.08 9.88
C ALA A 329 24.26 3.93 10.10
N ILE A 330 24.89 3.41 9.04
CA ILE A 330 25.80 2.27 9.12
C ILE A 330 27.23 2.70 9.51
N PRO A 331 28.06 1.80 10.07
CA PRO A 331 29.37 2.16 10.59
C PRO A 331 30.32 2.60 9.47
N ARG A 332 31.32 3.42 9.82
CA ARG A 332 32.25 3.98 8.84
C ARG A 332 32.92 2.92 7.97
N TRP A 333 33.38 1.81 8.54
CA TRP A 333 34.03 0.74 7.77
C TRP A 333 33.11 0.18 6.66
N ALA A 334 31.82 0.07 6.93
CA ALA A 334 30.84 -0.44 5.98
C ALA A 334 30.53 0.60 4.89
N ARG A 335 30.46 1.89 5.25
CA ARG A 335 30.31 2.98 4.26
C ARG A 335 31.51 3.05 3.32
N ASP A 336 32.71 3.03 3.88
CA ASP A 336 33.96 3.18 3.12
C ASP A 336 34.12 2.01 2.15
N THR A 337 33.86 0.76 2.58
CA THR A 337 33.94 -0.40 1.68
C THR A 337 32.84 -0.42 0.62
N LEU A 338 31.60 -0.05 0.95
CA LEU A 338 30.51 0.00 -0.04
C LEU A 338 30.74 1.09 -1.09
N ALA A 339 31.26 2.25 -0.69
CA ALA A 339 31.62 3.34 -1.60
C ALA A 339 32.76 2.92 -2.55
N LYS A 340 33.78 2.21 -2.05
CA LYS A 340 34.88 1.67 -2.87
C LYS A 340 34.37 0.75 -4.00
N HIS A 341 33.27 0.03 -3.77
CA HIS A 341 32.67 -0.93 -4.70
C HIS A 341 31.43 -0.39 -5.43
N GLU A 342 31.17 0.91 -5.40
CA GLU A 342 29.97 1.49 -6.02
C GLU A 342 29.97 1.33 -7.54
N THR A 343 31.15 1.37 -8.19
CA THR A 343 31.29 1.22 -9.64
C THR A 343 31.31 -0.23 -10.15
N ASP A 344 31.25 -1.21 -9.26
CA ASP A 344 31.23 -2.63 -9.64
C ASP A 344 30.00 -2.93 -10.53
N PRO A 345 30.14 -3.77 -11.57
CA PRO A 345 29.04 -4.05 -12.50
C PRO A 345 27.89 -4.78 -11.80
N ARG A 346 26.65 -4.35 -12.09
CA ARG A 346 25.41 -4.88 -11.48
C ARG A 346 24.32 -5.05 -12.53
N GLN A 347 23.49 -6.07 -12.35
CA GLN A 347 22.26 -6.24 -13.12
C GLN A 347 21.12 -5.52 -12.40
N LEU A 348 20.86 -4.28 -12.79
CA LEU A 348 19.81 -3.48 -12.16
C LEU A 348 18.43 -4.09 -12.42
N MET A 349 17.58 -4.06 -11.40
CA MET A 349 16.20 -4.51 -11.50
C MET A 349 15.25 -3.39 -11.09
N SER A 350 14.10 -3.31 -11.76
CA SER A 350 13.07 -2.33 -11.42
C SER A 350 12.34 -2.68 -10.13
N TRP A 351 11.64 -1.70 -9.58
CA TRP A 351 10.81 -1.90 -8.40
C TRP A 351 9.74 -2.97 -8.62
N GLU A 352 8.99 -2.93 -9.73
CA GLU A 352 7.89 -3.84 -10.00
C GLU A 352 8.39 -5.29 -10.17
N THR A 353 9.53 -5.47 -10.85
CA THR A 353 10.16 -6.79 -11.00
C THR A 353 10.50 -7.39 -9.65
N MET A 354 11.15 -6.62 -8.78
CA MET A 354 11.46 -7.03 -7.42
C MET A 354 10.18 -7.24 -6.62
N SER A 355 9.26 -6.28 -6.55
CA SER A 355 8.10 -6.33 -5.64
C SER A 355 7.17 -7.52 -5.89
N ARG A 356 7.14 -8.04 -7.13
CA ARG A 356 6.33 -9.20 -7.55
C ARG A 356 7.09 -10.53 -7.50
N GLY A 357 8.33 -10.54 -7.03
CA GLY A 357 9.18 -11.73 -6.96
C GLY A 357 9.44 -12.33 -8.34
N ARG A 358 9.91 -11.52 -9.30
CA ARG A 358 10.20 -11.94 -10.68
C ARG A 358 11.66 -11.68 -11.08
N THR A 359 12.58 -11.76 -10.13
CA THR A 359 14.01 -11.54 -10.35
C THR A 359 14.68 -12.69 -11.11
N GLY A 360 14.05 -13.87 -11.11
CA GLY A 360 14.62 -15.10 -11.65
C GLY A 360 15.36 -15.93 -10.58
N ASP A 361 15.61 -15.37 -9.39
CA ASP A 361 16.15 -16.09 -8.25
C ASP A 361 15.03 -16.78 -7.46
N SER A 362 15.00 -18.11 -7.47
CA SER A 362 13.86 -18.88 -6.94
C SER A 362 13.61 -18.68 -5.44
N ILE A 363 14.67 -18.55 -4.62
CA ILE A 363 14.52 -18.34 -3.17
C ILE A 363 14.14 -16.91 -2.89
N TRP A 364 14.78 -15.95 -3.55
CA TRP A 364 14.46 -14.53 -3.35
C TRP A 364 13.03 -14.24 -3.78
N ASP A 365 12.63 -14.74 -4.96
CA ASP A 365 11.29 -14.60 -5.50
C ASP A 365 10.24 -15.25 -4.60
N SER A 366 10.56 -16.40 -3.98
CA SER A 366 9.68 -17.05 -3.00
C SER A 366 9.58 -16.24 -1.70
N ALA A 367 10.69 -15.73 -1.19
CA ALA A 367 10.70 -14.85 -0.01
C ALA A 367 9.88 -13.57 -0.22
N GLN A 368 10.01 -12.95 -1.40
CA GLN A 368 9.23 -11.78 -1.75
C GLN A 368 7.75 -12.10 -1.98
N ARG A 369 7.40 -13.26 -2.55
CA ARG A 369 6.01 -13.70 -2.64
C ARG A 369 5.40 -13.98 -1.27
N SER A 370 6.18 -14.52 -0.32
CA SER A 370 5.76 -14.66 1.07
C SER A 370 5.36 -13.31 1.68
N LEU A 371 6.17 -12.28 1.45
CA LEU A 371 5.85 -10.91 1.84
C LEU A 371 4.58 -10.41 1.13
N LEU A 372 4.49 -10.57 -0.18
CA LEU A 372 3.35 -10.09 -0.97
C LEU A 372 2.03 -10.74 -0.56
N ILE A 373 2.01 -12.06 -0.38
CA ILE A 373 0.78 -12.82 -0.14
C ILE A 373 0.46 -12.88 1.36
N HIS A 374 1.44 -13.25 2.20
CA HIS A 374 1.21 -13.55 3.61
C HIS A 374 1.70 -12.46 4.58
N GLY A 375 2.30 -11.38 4.07
CA GLY A 375 2.83 -10.31 4.92
C GLY A 375 3.94 -10.73 5.88
N GLU A 376 4.56 -11.90 5.64
CA GLU A 376 5.54 -12.50 6.52
C GLU A 376 6.82 -12.86 5.76
N LEU A 377 7.96 -12.55 6.37
CA LEU A 377 9.27 -12.95 5.88
C LEU A 377 10.04 -13.69 6.98
N HIS A 378 10.16 -15.00 6.83
CA HIS A 378 10.83 -15.84 7.82
C HIS A 378 12.28 -15.39 8.06
N ASN A 379 12.70 -15.26 9.32
CA ASN A 379 13.96 -14.61 9.69
C ASN A 379 15.20 -15.21 8.99
N ASN A 380 15.26 -16.54 8.85
CA ASN A 380 16.38 -17.21 8.19
C ASN A 380 16.56 -16.76 6.72
N VAL A 381 15.45 -16.55 5.99
CA VAL A 381 15.51 -16.07 4.60
C VAL A 381 15.54 -14.54 4.52
N ARG A 382 15.05 -13.79 5.52
CA ARG A 382 15.06 -12.32 5.57
C ARG A 382 16.44 -11.72 5.31
N MET A 383 17.46 -12.30 5.93
CA MET A 383 18.86 -11.92 5.73
C MET A 383 19.37 -12.20 4.30
N THR A 384 18.90 -13.28 3.69
CA THR A 384 19.29 -13.66 2.31
C THR A 384 18.60 -12.73 1.32
N TRP A 385 17.30 -12.54 1.52
CA TRP A 385 16.47 -11.60 0.77
C TRP A 385 17.07 -10.19 0.80
N GLY A 386 17.42 -9.69 1.99
CA GLY A 386 17.90 -8.33 2.13
C GLY A 386 19.30 -8.12 1.55
N LYS A 387 20.22 -9.08 1.72
CA LYS A 387 21.57 -8.98 1.15
C LYS A 387 21.58 -9.07 -0.37
N ALA A 388 20.63 -9.76 -0.99
CA ALA A 388 20.57 -9.87 -2.44
C ALA A 388 20.32 -8.52 -3.14
N ILE A 389 19.55 -7.62 -2.52
CA ILE A 389 19.12 -6.34 -3.13
C ILE A 389 20.30 -5.45 -3.57
N LEU A 390 21.43 -5.51 -2.86
CA LEU A 390 22.62 -4.73 -3.23
C LEU A 390 23.20 -5.13 -4.61
N ASN A 391 22.95 -6.37 -5.07
CA ASN A 391 23.37 -6.81 -6.40
C ASN A 391 22.56 -6.19 -7.54
N TRP A 392 21.33 -5.72 -7.24
CA TRP A 392 20.35 -5.32 -8.24
C TRP A 392 19.98 -3.84 -8.18
N THR A 393 20.73 -3.07 -7.41
CA THR A 393 20.54 -1.62 -7.23
C THR A 393 21.82 -0.88 -7.55
N PRO A 394 21.77 0.39 -8.02
CA PRO A 394 22.97 1.12 -8.45
C PRO A 394 24.05 1.29 -7.37
N GLY A 395 23.67 1.24 -6.10
CA GLY A 395 24.59 1.39 -4.98
C GLY A 395 23.88 1.25 -3.64
N ALA A 396 24.62 1.37 -2.55
CA ALA A 396 24.11 1.11 -1.21
C ALA A 396 22.93 2.01 -0.82
N SER A 397 22.94 3.29 -1.23
CA SER A 397 21.84 4.22 -0.92
C SER A 397 20.52 3.77 -1.53
N GLU A 398 20.53 3.34 -2.80
CA GLU A 398 19.34 2.85 -3.46
C GLU A 398 18.95 1.44 -2.96
N ALA A 399 19.93 0.61 -2.60
CA ALA A 399 19.68 -0.65 -1.91
C ALA A 399 18.92 -0.42 -0.59
N LEU A 400 19.33 0.57 0.21
CA LEU A 400 18.66 0.93 1.46
C LEU A 400 17.23 1.41 1.20
N HIS A 401 17.01 2.27 0.22
CA HIS A 401 15.66 2.71 -0.15
C HIS A 401 14.77 1.54 -0.57
N ARG A 402 15.29 0.62 -1.39
CA ARG A 402 14.55 -0.55 -1.86
C ARG A 402 14.25 -1.53 -0.72
N LEU A 403 15.20 -1.76 0.18
CA LEU A 403 15.02 -2.57 1.39
C LEU A 403 13.93 -2.01 2.28
N ILE A 404 13.97 -0.71 2.56
CA ILE A 404 12.96 0.01 3.35
C ILE A 404 11.60 -0.11 2.67
N ASP A 405 11.49 0.19 1.38
CA ASP A 405 10.21 0.16 0.68
C ASP A 405 9.60 -1.24 0.68
N LEU A 406 10.32 -2.27 0.22
CA LEU A 406 9.76 -3.61 0.13
C LEU A 406 9.43 -4.19 1.50
N ASN A 407 10.30 -4.02 2.51
CA ASN A 407 10.02 -4.53 3.85
C ASN A 407 8.83 -3.81 4.50
N HIS A 408 8.79 -2.48 4.47
CA HIS A 408 7.75 -1.71 5.14
C HIS A 408 6.39 -1.73 4.43
N ARG A 409 6.40 -1.92 3.11
CA ARG A 409 5.19 -2.05 2.31
C ARG A 409 4.47 -3.35 2.59
N TYR A 410 5.22 -4.46 2.60
CA TYR A 410 4.61 -5.79 2.60
C TYR A 410 4.60 -6.47 3.97
N ALA A 411 5.63 -6.32 4.80
CA ALA A 411 5.69 -7.04 6.07
C ALA A 411 4.71 -6.45 7.09
N LEU A 412 3.88 -7.29 7.73
CA LEU A 412 3.02 -6.88 8.85
C LEU A 412 3.83 -6.34 10.04
N ASP A 413 5.07 -6.82 10.21
CA ASP A 413 6.04 -6.35 11.21
C ASP A 413 7.00 -5.27 10.66
N GLY A 414 6.67 -4.69 9.51
CA GLY A 414 7.40 -3.59 8.88
C GLY A 414 7.13 -2.24 9.55
N ARG A 415 8.00 -1.25 9.30
CA ARG A 415 7.97 0.14 9.84
C ARG A 415 8.29 0.20 11.32
N ASP A 416 8.99 -0.82 11.78
CA ASP A 416 9.39 -1.02 13.16
C ASP A 416 10.89 -0.73 13.35
N PRO A 417 11.34 -0.24 14.51
CA PRO A 417 12.76 -0.19 14.83
C PRO A 417 13.48 -1.55 14.61
N ALA A 418 12.84 -2.67 14.95
CA ALA A 418 13.40 -4.01 14.69
C ALA A 418 13.60 -4.29 13.19
N SER A 419 12.67 -3.83 12.36
CA SER A 419 12.79 -3.90 10.89
C SER A 419 13.98 -3.08 10.39
N TYR A 420 14.18 -1.84 10.88
CA TYR A 420 15.38 -1.05 10.56
C TYR A 420 16.67 -1.76 10.97
N GLY A 421 16.70 -2.40 12.13
CA GLY A 421 17.86 -3.17 12.58
C GLY A 421 18.25 -4.27 11.59
N GLY A 422 17.29 -5.07 11.12
CA GLY A 422 17.53 -6.11 10.12
C GLY A 422 17.92 -5.56 8.74
N ILE A 423 17.30 -4.46 8.30
CA ILE A 423 17.62 -3.78 7.04
C ILE A 423 19.06 -3.26 7.05
N LEU A 424 19.42 -2.49 8.08
CA LEU A 424 20.76 -1.90 8.19
C LEU A 424 21.83 -2.98 8.38
N TRP A 425 21.50 -4.10 9.03
CA TRP A 425 22.40 -5.25 9.13
C TRP A 425 22.77 -5.84 7.76
N CYS A 426 21.84 -5.80 6.79
CA CYS A 426 22.15 -6.25 5.43
C CYS A 426 23.30 -5.44 4.80
N LEU A 427 23.47 -4.18 5.23
CA LEU A 427 24.50 -3.23 4.79
C LEU A 427 25.66 -3.05 5.78
N GLY A 428 25.74 -3.87 6.84
CA GLY A 428 26.89 -3.92 7.76
C GLY A 428 26.67 -3.38 9.17
N GLN A 429 25.49 -2.82 9.49
CA GLN A 429 25.18 -2.45 10.88
C GLN A 429 25.13 -3.68 11.79
N PHE A 430 25.59 -3.55 13.04
CA PHE A 430 25.62 -4.66 14.00
C PHE A 430 26.54 -5.84 13.67
N ASP A 431 27.36 -5.74 12.61
CA ASP A 431 28.31 -6.78 12.19
C ASP A 431 29.76 -6.26 12.19
N ARG A 432 30.70 -7.10 11.74
CA ARG A 432 32.13 -6.78 11.54
C ARG A 432 32.49 -6.80 10.06
N PRO A 433 33.65 -6.24 9.65
CA PRO A 433 34.22 -6.52 8.34
C PRO A 433 34.62 -8.00 8.18
N PHE A 434 34.50 -8.49 6.95
CA PHE A 434 34.90 -9.83 6.51
C PHE A 434 35.95 -9.75 5.39
N THR A 435 36.86 -10.72 5.39
CA THR A 435 37.93 -10.86 4.40
C THR A 435 37.90 -12.25 3.77
N PRO A 436 38.28 -12.40 2.48
CA PRO A 436 38.70 -11.33 1.56
C PRO A 436 37.51 -10.46 1.10
N GLU A 437 37.81 -9.23 0.65
CA GLU A 437 36.82 -8.35 0.00
C GLU A 437 36.14 -9.07 -1.17
N GLN A 438 34.85 -8.81 -1.37
CA GLN A 438 34.04 -9.36 -2.46
C GLN A 438 33.56 -8.23 -3.38
N PRO A 439 33.39 -8.49 -4.70
CA PRO A 439 32.71 -7.54 -5.58
C PRO A 439 31.36 -7.11 -4.99
N ILE A 440 30.95 -5.87 -5.24
CA ILE A 440 29.71 -5.22 -4.80
C ILE A 440 29.64 -4.96 -3.28
N PHE A 441 30.05 -5.92 -2.46
CA PHE A 441 29.91 -5.91 -1.00
C PHE A 441 31.15 -5.37 -0.27
N GLY A 442 32.32 -5.44 -0.89
CA GLY A 442 33.60 -5.22 -0.22
C GLY A 442 33.75 -6.13 0.99
N THR A 443 33.94 -5.56 2.18
CA THR A 443 34.04 -6.33 3.45
C THR A 443 32.70 -6.56 4.15
N VAL A 444 31.56 -6.15 3.59
CA VAL A 444 30.24 -6.48 4.16
C VAL A 444 29.98 -7.97 3.99
N ARG A 445 29.46 -8.63 5.04
CA ARG A 445 29.12 -10.07 4.98
C ARG A 445 28.23 -10.37 3.78
N THR A 446 28.61 -11.33 2.94
CA THR A 446 27.75 -11.82 1.85
C THR A 446 26.84 -12.94 2.33
N ARG A 447 25.75 -13.17 1.61
CA ARG A 447 24.86 -14.32 1.82
C ARG A 447 24.21 -14.72 0.50
N SER A 448 24.89 -15.59 -0.25
CA SER A 448 24.43 -16.04 -1.57
C SER A 448 23.10 -16.79 -1.47
N THR A 449 22.15 -16.41 -2.34
CA THR A 449 20.88 -17.11 -2.54
C THR A 449 21.11 -18.53 -3.05
N GLU A 450 22.03 -18.71 -4.00
CA GLU A 450 22.43 -20.01 -4.55
C GLU A 450 22.97 -20.96 -3.46
N GLN A 451 23.84 -20.46 -2.57
CA GLN A 451 24.35 -21.26 -1.46
C GLN A 451 23.27 -21.61 -0.44
N HIS A 452 22.32 -20.70 -0.20
CA HIS A 452 21.20 -20.98 0.69
C HIS A 452 20.27 -22.03 0.08
N ALA A 453 20.06 -22.01 -1.24
CA ALA A 453 19.28 -23.00 -1.96
C ALA A 453 19.82 -24.43 -1.87
N LYS A 454 21.10 -24.62 -1.59
CA LYS A 454 21.69 -25.95 -1.37
C LYS A 454 21.29 -26.57 -0.02
N ARG A 455 20.71 -25.79 0.90
CA ARG A 455 20.35 -26.21 2.27
C ARG A 455 18.83 -26.16 2.52
N LEU A 456 18.05 -25.89 1.49
CA LEU A 456 16.59 -25.74 1.54
C LEU A 456 16.02 -26.38 0.28
N ASP A 457 14.88 -27.05 0.37
CA ASP A 457 14.11 -27.42 -0.82
C ASP A 457 13.38 -26.17 -1.37
N PRO A 458 13.80 -25.59 -2.52
CA PRO A 458 13.20 -24.37 -3.04
C PRO A 458 11.78 -24.59 -3.56
N ILE A 459 11.44 -25.81 -3.98
CA ILE A 459 10.11 -26.16 -4.48
C ILE A 459 9.14 -26.25 -3.29
N ALA A 460 9.53 -26.97 -2.24
CA ALA A 460 8.73 -27.04 -1.01
C ALA A 460 8.55 -25.65 -0.38
N TYR A 461 9.61 -24.83 -0.38
CA TYR A 461 9.54 -23.47 0.13
C TYR A 461 8.58 -22.61 -0.68
N ARG A 462 8.69 -22.64 -2.03
CA ARG A 462 7.76 -21.94 -2.92
C ARG A 462 6.33 -22.37 -2.67
N ARG A 463 6.05 -23.68 -2.58
CA ARG A 463 4.70 -24.19 -2.29
C ARG A 463 4.16 -23.68 -0.95
N LYS A 464 4.99 -23.58 0.09
CA LYS A 464 4.60 -23.05 1.41
C LYS A 464 4.24 -21.56 1.36
N VAL A 465 5.03 -20.75 0.65
CA VAL A 465 4.88 -19.28 0.63
C VAL A 465 3.98 -18.75 -0.47
N THR A 466 3.59 -19.60 -1.42
CA THR A 466 2.54 -19.30 -2.40
C THR A 466 1.31 -20.17 -2.16
N ARG A 467 1.15 -20.69 -0.94
CA ARG A 467 -0.08 -21.37 -0.55
C ARG A 467 -1.23 -20.36 -0.69
N PRO A 468 -2.41 -20.81 -1.11
CA PRO A 468 -3.51 -19.90 -1.32
C PRO A 468 -3.95 -19.24 -0.01
N LEU A 469 -4.52 -18.04 -0.10
CA LEU A 469 -5.09 -17.32 1.05
C LEU A 469 -6.35 -17.99 1.60
N ARG A 470 -7.02 -18.79 0.77
CA ARG A 470 -8.14 -19.69 1.10
C ARG A 470 -8.11 -20.92 0.20
N ASP A 471 -8.57 -22.05 0.71
CA ASP A 471 -8.71 -23.26 -0.10
C ASP A 471 -10.18 -23.72 -0.07
N PRO A 472 -10.90 -23.74 -1.22
CA PRO A 472 -10.44 -23.32 -2.55
C PRO A 472 -10.27 -21.80 -2.67
N MET A 473 -9.37 -21.36 -3.56
CA MET A 473 -9.27 -19.94 -3.92
C MET A 473 -10.48 -19.53 -4.77
N PRO A 474 -11.07 -18.36 -4.50
CA PRO A 474 -12.17 -17.85 -5.32
C PRO A 474 -11.76 -17.60 -6.77
N LYS A 475 -12.68 -17.93 -7.69
CA LYS A 475 -12.60 -17.66 -9.12
C LYS A 475 -13.17 -16.28 -9.42
N VAL A 476 -12.41 -15.47 -10.15
CA VAL A 476 -12.77 -14.10 -10.49
C VAL A 476 -12.81 -13.93 -12.01
N ALA A 477 -13.96 -13.48 -12.53
CA ALA A 477 -14.07 -13.00 -13.91
C ALA A 477 -13.86 -11.48 -13.95
N VAL A 478 -13.01 -11.01 -14.87
CA VAL A 478 -12.84 -9.59 -15.16
C VAL A 478 -13.27 -9.30 -16.60
N ILE A 479 -14.39 -8.60 -16.77
CA ILE A 479 -14.95 -8.23 -18.06
C ILE A 479 -14.38 -6.88 -18.49
N GLY A 480 -13.46 -6.90 -19.45
CA GLY A 480 -12.76 -5.74 -20.02
C GLY A 480 -11.26 -5.72 -19.69
N ALA A 481 -10.42 -5.66 -20.73
CA ALA A 481 -8.96 -5.60 -20.63
C ALA A 481 -8.40 -4.19 -20.88
N GLY A 482 -9.12 -3.17 -20.39
CA GLY A 482 -8.61 -1.81 -20.25
C GLY A 482 -7.70 -1.65 -19.03
N MET A 483 -7.19 -0.43 -18.78
CA MET A 483 -6.29 -0.16 -17.65
C MET A 483 -6.88 -0.60 -16.28
N SER A 484 -8.14 -0.30 -16.00
CA SER A 484 -8.79 -0.69 -14.73
C SER A 484 -8.91 -2.21 -14.57
N GLY A 485 -9.44 -2.89 -15.59
CA GLY A 485 -9.60 -4.34 -15.56
C GLY A 485 -8.27 -5.08 -15.47
N LEU A 486 -7.27 -4.64 -16.24
CA LEU A 486 -5.93 -5.24 -16.18
C LEU A 486 -5.24 -5.00 -14.84
N MET A 487 -5.36 -3.81 -14.24
CA MET A 487 -4.77 -3.55 -12.93
C MET A 487 -5.46 -4.38 -11.83
N CYS A 488 -6.78 -4.50 -11.88
CA CYS A 488 -7.55 -5.37 -10.99
C CYS A 488 -7.10 -6.83 -11.12
N ALA A 489 -7.14 -7.37 -12.34
CA ALA A 489 -6.79 -8.76 -12.62
C ALA A 489 -5.34 -9.08 -12.22
N ARG A 490 -4.42 -8.17 -12.52
CA ARG A 490 -3.01 -8.28 -12.15
C ARG A 490 -2.83 -8.37 -10.64
N THR A 491 -3.44 -7.47 -9.90
CA THR A 491 -3.34 -7.41 -8.43
C THR A 491 -3.86 -8.70 -7.80
N LEU A 492 -5.03 -9.18 -8.24
CA LEU A 492 -5.64 -10.41 -7.76
C LEU A 492 -4.79 -11.64 -8.09
N ALA A 493 -4.28 -11.74 -9.32
CA ALA A 493 -3.39 -12.82 -9.72
C ALA A 493 -2.07 -12.83 -8.94
N ASP A 494 -1.52 -11.65 -8.62
CA ASP A 494 -0.32 -11.53 -7.80
C ASP A 494 -0.56 -11.97 -6.33
N HIS A 495 -1.81 -12.00 -5.87
CA HIS A 495 -2.24 -12.59 -4.58
C HIS A 495 -2.68 -14.06 -4.69
N GLY A 496 -2.54 -14.67 -5.88
CA GLY A 496 -2.86 -16.09 -6.11
C GLY A 496 -4.33 -16.40 -6.42
N CYS A 497 -5.18 -15.40 -6.68
CA CYS A 497 -6.55 -15.65 -7.14
C CYS A 497 -6.58 -16.29 -8.53
N ASP A 498 -7.58 -17.14 -8.80
CA ASP A 498 -7.83 -17.66 -10.15
C ASP A 498 -8.63 -16.61 -10.95
N VAL A 499 -7.93 -15.87 -11.81
CA VAL A 499 -8.51 -14.73 -12.52
C VAL A 499 -8.58 -15.01 -14.02
N ARG A 500 -9.77 -14.91 -14.61
CA ARG A 500 -9.98 -14.92 -16.07
C ARG A 500 -10.41 -13.54 -16.55
N VAL A 501 -9.65 -12.98 -17.50
CA VAL A 501 -9.95 -11.71 -18.16
C VAL A 501 -10.66 -11.97 -19.49
N LEU A 502 -11.83 -11.37 -19.68
CA LEU A 502 -12.68 -11.52 -20.86
C LEU A 502 -12.76 -10.18 -21.60
N GLU A 503 -12.29 -10.11 -22.84
CA GLU A 503 -12.24 -8.88 -23.64
C GLU A 503 -12.92 -9.07 -24.99
N LYS A 504 -13.84 -8.16 -25.32
CA LYS A 504 -14.60 -8.18 -26.58
C LYS A 504 -13.75 -7.88 -27.81
N SER A 505 -12.64 -7.18 -27.64
CA SER A 505 -11.76 -6.74 -28.72
C SER A 505 -10.68 -7.78 -29.03
N ARG A 506 -10.02 -7.65 -30.17
CA ARG A 506 -8.90 -8.52 -30.59
C ARG A 506 -7.58 -8.21 -29.85
N GLY A 507 -7.60 -7.32 -28.86
CA GLY A 507 -6.41 -6.88 -28.14
C GLY A 507 -6.77 -6.10 -26.88
N VAL A 508 -5.75 -5.82 -26.07
CA VAL A 508 -5.87 -5.19 -24.76
C VAL A 508 -5.59 -3.68 -24.79
N ALA A 509 -5.61 -3.05 -23.61
CA ALA A 509 -5.29 -1.65 -23.33
C ALA A 509 -6.47 -0.67 -23.47
N GLY A 510 -7.61 -1.10 -24.00
CA GLY A 510 -8.80 -0.25 -24.14
C GLY A 510 -8.48 1.05 -24.89
N ARG A 511 -8.72 2.21 -24.26
CA ARG A 511 -8.40 3.53 -24.83
C ARG A 511 -6.90 3.83 -24.92
N MET A 512 -6.03 3.05 -24.29
CA MET A 512 -4.59 3.17 -24.53
C MET A 512 -4.15 2.37 -25.77
N SER A 513 -5.06 2.10 -26.71
CA SER A 513 -4.74 1.34 -27.91
C SER A 513 -3.94 2.16 -28.93
N THR A 514 -3.08 1.45 -29.66
CA THR A 514 -2.36 1.96 -30.83
C THR A 514 -2.94 1.28 -32.06
N ARG A 515 -3.40 2.07 -33.04
CA ARG A 515 -3.90 1.57 -34.33
C ARG A 515 -2.74 1.50 -35.32
N ARG A 516 -2.68 0.42 -36.09
CA ARG A 516 -1.73 0.27 -37.21
C ARG A 516 -2.49 0.42 -38.52
N ALA A 517 -1.84 1.02 -39.51
CA ALA A 517 -2.33 1.15 -40.87
C ALA A 517 -1.23 0.69 -41.86
N GLU A 518 -1.54 0.73 -43.16
CA GLU A 518 -0.59 0.42 -44.22
C GLU A 518 0.66 1.32 -44.16
N ASN A 519 1.72 0.92 -44.87
CA ASN A 519 2.98 1.66 -44.95
C ASN A 519 3.63 1.94 -43.58
N ASN A 520 3.50 0.99 -42.65
CA ASN A 520 4.07 1.07 -41.30
C ASN A 520 3.57 2.28 -40.48
N LEU A 521 2.40 2.84 -40.81
CA LEU A 521 1.81 3.94 -40.07
C LEU A 521 1.20 3.43 -38.75
N SER A 522 1.33 4.24 -37.69
CA SER A 522 0.72 3.94 -36.39
C SER A 522 0.20 5.19 -35.69
N PHE A 523 -0.89 5.01 -34.93
CA PHE A 523 -1.62 6.11 -34.29
C PHE A 523 -2.08 5.72 -32.87
N ASP A 524 -1.61 6.46 -31.87
CA ASP A 524 -2.14 6.39 -30.50
C ASP A 524 -3.45 7.19 -30.44
N HIS A 525 -4.54 6.59 -30.89
CA HIS A 525 -5.80 7.26 -31.24
C HIS A 525 -6.78 7.44 -30.07
N GLY A 526 -6.53 6.81 -28.92
CA GLY A 526 -7.23 7.08 -27.67
C GLY A 526 -6.39 7.97 -26.75
N ALA A 527 -5.89 7.45 -25.63
CA ALA A 527 -4.98 8.18 -24.75
C ALA A 527 -3.64 8.45 -25.47
N GLN A 528 -3.32 9.71 -25.71
CA GLN A 528 -2.10 10.10 -26.43
C GLN A 528 -0.89 10.33 -25.51
N TYR A 529 -1.14 10.54 -24.22
CA TYR A 529 -0.17 10.65 -23.13
C TYR A 529 -0.89 10.44 -21.79
N PHE A 530 -0.14 10.36 -20.69
CA PHE A 530 -0.69 10.42 -19.34
C PHE A 530 0.24 11.18 -18.38
N THR A 531 -0.31 11.56 -17.23
CA THR A 531 0.37 12.25 -16.13
C THR A 531 0.18 11.45 -14.84
N ALA A 532 1.07 11.60 -13.87
CA ALA A 532 0.96 10.97 -12.57
C ALA A 532 1.11 11.99 -11.43
N ARG A 533 0.16 11.97 -10.50
CA ARG A 533 0.06 12.86 -9.34
C ARG A 533 -0.02 12.06 -8.04
N ASP A 534 -0.67 10.91 -8.06
CA ASP A 534 -0.83 10.01 -6.93
C ASP A 534 0.44 9.17 -6.71
N GLU A 535 0.92 9.12 -5.46
CA GLU A 535 2.14 8.38 -5.09
C GLU A 535 2.02 6.87 -5.34
N ARG A 536 0.81 6.31 -5.31
CA ARG A 536 0.56 4.89 -5.64
C ARG A 536 0.84 4.65 -7.13
N PHE A 537 0.44 5.57 -8.01
CA PHE A 537 0.67 5.44 -9.45
C PHE A 537 2.10 5.82 -9.85
N LYS A 538 2.67 6.89 -9.29
CA LYS A 538 4.06 7.34 -9.54
C LYS A 538 5.09 6.24 -9.35
N ARG A 539 4.86 5.34 -8.39
CA ARG A 539 5.72 4.18 -8.15
C ARG A 539 5.83 3.24 -9.35
N TYR A 540 4.70 2.93 -9.98
CA TYR A 540 4.66 2.12 -11.20
C TYR A 540 5.27 2.90 -12.37
N ILE A 541 5.03 4.21 -12.45
CA ILE A 541 5.68 5.07 -13.46
C ILE A 541 7.21 4.98 -13.37
N GLN A 542 7.78 5.11 -12.17
CA GLN A 542 9.23 4.98 -12.01
C GLN A 542 9.71 3.60 -12.45
N SER A 543 9.02 2.54 -12.05
CA SER A 543 9.39 1.18 -12.47
C SER A 543 9.31 0.99 -13.99
N TRP A 544 8.27 1.53 -14.64
CA TRP A 544 8.10 1.43 -16.08
C TRP A 544 9.12 2.29 -16.85
N LEU A 545 9.64 3.37 -16.25
CA LEU A 545 10.78 4.11 -16.79
C LEU A 545 12.05 3.27 -16.69
N ASP A 546 12.31 2.66 -15.53
CA ASP A 546 13.47 1.80 -15.30
C ASP A 546 13.49 0.60 -16.27
N ASP A 547 12.32 0.02 -16.56
CA ASP A 547 12.15 -1.09 -17.51
C ASP A 547 12.07 -0.64 -18.98
N GLY A 548 12.13 0.67 -19.27
CA GLY A 548 12.03 1.21 -20.62
C GLY A 548 10.66 0.98 -21.30
N LEU A 549 9.60 0.73 -20.52
CA LEU A 549 8.23 0.54 -20.99
C LEU A 549 7.51 1.87 -21.29
N ILE A 550 7.97 2.95 -20.65
CA ILE A 550 7.46 4.30 -20.88
C ILE A 550 8.62 5.29 -21.03
N ALA A 551 8.34 6.46 -21.59
CA ALA A 551 9.31 7.55 -21.70
C ALA A 551 8.63 8.91 -21.48
N PRO A 552 9.36 9.92 -20.97
CA PRO A 552 8.88 11.30 -20.97
C PRO A 552 8.67 11.80 -22.40
N TRP A 553 7.55 12.47 -22.65
CA TRP A 553 7.29 13.16 -23.90
C TRP A 553 7.58 14.66 -23.73
N ASN A 554 8.72 15.08 -24.25
CA ASN A 554 9.22 16.46 -24.16
C ASN A 554 8.80 17.33 -25.36
N GLY A 555 7.67 17.00 -25.99
CA GLY A 555 7.14 17.77 -27.11
C GLY A 555 6.70 19.18 -26.71
N ARG A 556 6.81 20.14 -27.62
CA ARG A 556 6.36 21.52 -27.38
C ARG A 556 4.83 21.57 -27.40
N ILE A 557 4.20 21.85 -26.25
CA ILE A 557 2.74 21.90 -26.11
C ILE A 557 2.25 23.34 -26.05
N VAL A 558 1.28 23.69 -26.89
CA VAL A 558 0.73 25.06 -27.00
C VAL A 558 -0.78 25.11 -26.78
N ALA A 559 -1.31 26.30 -26.62
CA ALA A 559 -2.74 26.60 -26.78
C ALA A 559 -2.92 27.39 -28.08
N VAL A 560 -3.86 26.95 -28.91
CA VAL A 560 -4.14 27.54 -30.22
C VAL A 560 -5.59 27.97 -30.29
N GLU A 561 -5.82 29.12 -30.93
CA GLU A 561 -7.14 29.66 -31.18
C GLU A 561 -7.15 30.32 -32.56
N LYS A 562 -8.09 29.91 -33.43
CA LYS A 562 -8.28 30.44 -34.79
C LYS A 562 -6.97 30.52 -35.60
N GLY A 563 -6.18 29.44 -35.59
CA GLY A 563 -4.92 29.37 -36.34
C GLY A 563 -3.72 30.07 -35.68
N VAL A 564 -3.88 30.67 -34.50
CA VAL A 564 -2.82 31.44 -33.83
C VAL A 564 -2.43 30.79 -32.51
N ILE A 565 -1.12 30.57 -32.30
CA ILE A 565 -0.57 30.13 -31.02
C ILE A 565 -0.71 31.28 -30.00
N LYS A 566 -1.47 31.04 -28.93
CA LYS A 566 -1.74 32.02 -27.87
C LYS A 566 -0.79 31.91 -26.70
N ALA A 567 -0.40 30.69 -26.35
CA ALA A 567 0.47 30.43 -25.21
C ALA A 567 1.18 29.09 -25.34
N GLU A 568 2.30 28.95 -24.63
CA GLU A 568 2.96 27.67 -24.39
C GLU A 568 2.52 27.10 -23.05
N LYS A 569 2.35 25.77 -22.98
CA LYS A 569 1.86 25.06 -21.79
C LYS A 569 2.97 24.18 -21.19
N SER A 570 3.78 24.79 -20.33
CA SER A 570 4.82 24.11 -19.55
C SER A 570 4.28 23.66 -18.18
N SER A 571 3.39 22.68 -18.14
CA SER A 571 2.98 22.11 -16.85
C SER A 571 2.61 20.63 -16.99
N ASP A 572 3.20 19.83 -16.09
CA ASP A 572 3.16 18.38 -15.94
C ASP A 572 4.12 17.57 -16.83
N ASN A 573 4.89 16.67 -16.20
CA ASN A 573 5.61 15.61 -16.90
C ASN A 573 4.60 14.70 -17.61
N ARG A 574 4.64 14.68 -18.94
CA ARG A 574 3.82 13.81 -19.76
C ARG A 574 4.60 12.56 -20.10
N TYR A 575 3.97 11.41 -19.95
CA TYR A 575 4.55 10.12 -20.27
C TYR A 575 3.78 9.45 -21.39
N VAL A 576 4.48 8.66 -22.18
CA VAL A 576 3.91 7.77 -23.19
C VAL A 576 4.50 6.37 -23.02
N ALA A 577 3.71 5.34 -23.25
CA ALA A 577 4.25 3.98 -23.32
C ALA A 577 4.98 3.77 -24.64
N VAL A 578 6.02 2.92 -24.68
CA VAL A 578 6.84 2.69 -25.88
C VAL A 578 6.85 1.21 -26.27
N PRO A 579 6.89 0.86 -27.57
CA PRO A 579 6.86 1.74 -28.75
C PRO A 579 5.45 2.23 -29.13
N GLY A 580 4.41 1.77 -28.42
CA GLY A 580 3.01 2.18 -28.61
C GLY A 580 2.32 2.38 -27.27
N MET A 581 1.25 3.19 -27.21
CA MET A 581 0.49 3.39 -25.98
C MET A 581 -0.08 2.10 -25.40
N ASN A 582 -0.28 1.07 -26.23
CA ASN A 582 -0.78 -0.23 -25.79
C ASN A 582 0.22 -1.09 -25.02
N SER A 583 1.50 -0.69 -24.96
CA SER A 583 2.55 -1.46 -24.30
C SER A 583 2.28 -1.68 -22.81
N ILE A 584 1.77 -0.68 -22.08
CA ILE A 584 1.41 -0.86 -20.66
C ILE A 584 0.32 -1.92 -20.51
N GLY A 585 -0.71 -1.89 -21.37
CA GLY A 585 -1.78 -2.89 -21.32
C GLY A 585 -1.26 -4.31 -21.59
N LYS A 586 -0.31 -4.47 -22.52
CA LYS A 586 0.34 -5.76 -22.79
C LYS A 586 1.20 -6.23 -21.62
N HIS A 587 1.97 -5.32 -21.02
CA HIS A 587 2.77 -5.58 -19.81
C HIS A 587 1.88 -6.09 -18.67
N LEU A 588 0.80 -5.37 -18.37
CA LEU A 588 -0.15 -5.75 -17.33
C LEU A 588 -0.91 -7.05 -17.67
N ALA A 589 -1.10 -7.39 -18.93
CA ALA A 589 -1.75 -8.63 -19.36
C ALA A 589 -0.82 -9.86 -19.35
N ALA A 590 0.50 -9.69 -19.32
CA ALA A 590 1.46 -10.77 -19.51
C ALA A 590 1.32 -11.90 -18.46
N ASN A 591 1.11 -13.14 -18.87
CA ASN A 591 0.87 -14.29 -17.99
C ASN A 591 -0.44 -14.20 -17.17
N LEU A 592 -1.45 -13.47 -17.63
CA LEU A 592 -2.84 -13.62 -17.15
C LEU A 592 -3.61 -14.61 -18.03
N ASN A 593 -4.64 -15.26 -17.48
CA ASN A 593 -5.59 -16.03 -18.26
C ASN A 593 -6.53 -15.06 -19.00
N LEU A 594 -6.26 -14.83 -20.28
CA LEU A 594 -6.92 -13.82 -21.10
C LEU A 594 -7.63 -14.47 -22.29
N GLN A 595 -8.91 -14.16 -22.45
CA GLN A 595 -9.71 -14.55 -23.61
C GLN A 595 -10.17 -13.30 -24.37
N LEU A 596 -9.68 -13.15 -25.60
CA LEU A 596 -9.98 -12.03 -26.50
C LEU A 596 -11.18 -12.33 -27.40
N ALA A 597 -11.64 -11.33 -28.14
CA ALA A 597 -12.77 -11.42 -29.08
C ALA A 597 -14.06 -12.01 -28.46
N THR A 598 -14.24 -11.84 -27.14
CA THR A 598 -15.33 -12.46 -26.38
C THR A 598 -16.23 -11.38 -25.80
N LYS A 599 -17.42 -11.21 -26.40
CA LYS A 599 -18.43 -10.29 -25.86
C LYS A 599 -19.29 -11.04 -24.86
N VAL A 600 -19.21 -10.66 -23.59
CA VAL A 600 -19.94 -11.30 -22.49
C VAL A 600 -21.41 -10.85 -22.51
N ALA A 601 -22.33 -11.79 -22.32
CA ALA A 601 -23.75 -11.55 -22.09
C ALA A 601 -23.99 -11.05 -20.65
N VAL A 602 -25.24 -10.84 -20.26
CA VAL A 602 -25.56 -10.49 -18.87
C VAL A 602 -25.13 -11.65 -17.95
N PRO A 603 -24.25 -11.45 -16.97
CA PRO A 603 -23.94 -12.44 -15.95
C PRO A 603 -25.20 -12.83 -15.18
N ILE A 604 -25.41 -14.13 -14.98
CA ILE A 604 -26.58 -14.66 -14.27
C ILE A 604 -26.10 -15.28 -12.95
N ARG A 605 -26.82 -15.01 -11.86
CA ARG A 605 -26.53 -15.63 -10.57
C ARG A 605 -27.23 -16.98 -10.46
N SER A 606 -26.49 -18.05 -10.14
CA SER A 606 -27.00 -19.41 -9.92
C SER A 606 -26.19 -20.08 -8.81
N ASP A 607 -26.84 -20.70 -7.82
CA ASP A 607 -26.23 -21.49 -6.74
C ASP A 607 -24.98 -20.84 -6.11
N ASP A 608 -25.13 -19.56 -5.71
CA ASP A 608 -24.07 -18.75 -5.13
C ASP A 608 -22.82 -18.53 -6.02
N GLN A 609 -22.94 -18.73 -7.33
CA GLN A 609 -21.93 -18.39 -8.32
C GLN A 609 -22.52 -17.56 -9.47
N TRP A 610 -21.66 -16.84 -10.17
CA TRP A 610 -21.98 -16.13 -11.39
C TRP A 610 -21.66 -17.00 -12.60
N VAL A 611 -22.68 -17.29 -13.40
CA VAL A 611 -22.55 -17.99 -14.68
C VAL A 611 -22.38 -16.93 -15.77
N LEU A 612 -21.26 -17.02 -16.49
CA LEU A 612 -20.99 -16.15 -17.63
C LEU A 612 -21.10 -16.94 -18.93
N ALA A 613 -21.74 -16.31 -19.92
CA ALA A 613 -21.80 -16.76 -21.29
C ALA A 613 -21.41 -15.62 -22.23
N SER A 614 -20.99 -15.96 -23.44
CA SER A 614 -20.82 -15.00 -24.52
C SER A 614 -22.18 -14.70 -25.18
N VAL A 615 -22.27 -13.57 -25.88
CA VAL A 615 -23.51 -13.14 -26.56
C VAL A 615 -23.95 -14.10 -27.66
N ASP A 616 -23.02 -14.88 -28.23
CA ASP A 616 -23.27 -15.95 -29.19
C ASP A 616 -23.58 -17.31 -28.54
N GLY A 617 -23.72 -17.38 -27.20
CA GLY A 617 -24.17 -18.56 -26.47
C GLY A 617 -23.07 -19.53 -26.01
N GLY A 618 -21.80 -19.15 -26.13
CA GLY A 618 -20.68 -19.95 -25.62
C GLY A 618 -20.54 -19.84 -24.10
N GLU A 619 -20.31 -20.95 -23.41
CA GLU A 619 -20.07 -20.98 -21.96
C GLU A 619 -18.68 -20.39 -21.63
N LEU A 620 -18.61 -19.47 -20.67
CA LEU A 620 -17.36 -18.82 -20.24
C LEU A 620 -16.91 -19.24 -18.84
N GLY A 621 -17.80 -19.87 -18.06
CA GLY A 621 -17.50 -20.48 -16.77
C GLY A 621 -18.37 -19.96 -15.62
N GLN A 622 -18.11 -20.50 -14.43
CA GLN A 622 -18.71 -20.11 -13.15
C GLN A 622 -17.66 -19.42 -12.28
N PHE A 623 -18.06 -18.32 -11.63
CA PHE A 623 -17.16 -17.44 -10.88
C PHE A 623 -17.79 -17.02 -9.56
N ASP A 624 -16.97 -16.94 -8.51
CA ASP A 624 -17.41 -16.44 -7.21
C ASP A 624 -17.53 -14.92 -7.25
N PHE A 625 -16.62 -14.26 -7.98
CA PHE A 625 -16.61 -12.82 -8.17
C PHE A 625 -16.64 -12.40 -9.64
N VAL A 626 -17.36 -11.31 -9.94
CA VAL A 626 -17.40 -10.68 -11.27
C VAL A 626 -17.03 -9.21 -11.19
N VAL A 627 -16.06 -8.80 -12.00
CA VAL A 627 -15.64 -7.41 -12.15
C VAL A 627 -16.02 -6.91 -13.53
N VAL A 628 -16.83 -5.86 -13.57
CA VAL A 628 -17.24 -5.17 -14.79
C VAL A 628 -16.36 -3.95 -15.00
N ALA A 629 -15.30 -4.10 -15.79
CA ALA A 629 -14.34 -3.05 -16.13
C ALA A 629 -14.62 -2.42 -17.50
N THR A 630 -15.90 -2.13 -17.77
CA THR A 630 -16.37 -1.56 -19.05
C THR A 630 -16.89 -0.12 -18.88
N PRO A 631 -17.08 0.64 -19.96
CA PRO A 631 -17.68 1.98 -19.86
C PRO A 631 -19.07 1.95 -19.21
N SER A 632 -19.43 3.00 -18.48
CA SER A 632 -20.59 3.04 -17.59
C SER A 632 -21.90 2.50 -18.20
N GLY A 633 -22.24 2.91 -19.43
CA GLY A 633 -23.44 2.42 -20.11
C GLY A 633 -23.43 0.93 -20.45
N GLN A 634 -22.26 0.36 -20.79
CA GLN A 634 -22.10 -1.08 -20.96
C GLN A 634 -22.12 -1.80 -19.61
N ALA A 635 -21.51 -1.19 -18.58
CA ALA A 635 -21.52 -1.73 -17.24
C ALA A 635 -22.96 -1.85 -16.71
N ALA A 636 -23.80 -0.83 -16.92
CA ALA A 636 -25.22 -0.86 -16.54
C ALA A 636 -25.99 -2.03 -17.19
N SER A 637 -25.66 -2.41 -18.44
CA SER A 637 -26.24 -3.60 -19.07
C SER A 637 -25.78 -4.90 -18.44
N LEU A 638 -24.49 -5.00 -18.11
CA LEU A 638 -23.90 -6.19 -17.48
C LEU A 638 -24.29 -6.32 -16.00
N LEU A 639 -24.69 -5.25 -15.34
CA LEU A 639 -25.13 -5.24 -13.94
C LEU A 639 -26.65 -5.41 -13.79
N ALA A 640 -27.35 -5.96 -14.80
CA ALA A 640 -28.82 -6.01 -14.81
C ALA A 640 -29.42 -6.73 -13.60
N GLU A 641 -28.74 -7.75 -13.08
CA GLU A 641 -29.13 -8.53 -11.88
C GLU A 641 -28.89 -7.79 -10.56
N VAL A 642 -28.24 -6.63 -10.57
CA VAL A 642 -27.97 -5.80 -9.37
C VAL A 642 -28.46 -4.37 -9.60
N PRO A 643 -29.76 -4.11 -9.36
CA PRO A 643 -30.41 -2.84 -9.73
C PRO A 643 -29.72 -1.59 -9.18
N GLU A 644 -29.24 -1.62 -7.94
CA GLU A 644 -28.53 -0.49 -7.32
C GLU A 644 -27.28 -0.12 -8.13
N LEU A 645 -26.36 -1.07 -8.33
CA LEU A 645 -25.13 -0.84 -9.09
C LEU A 645 -25.41 -0.44 -10.55
N LYS A 646 -26.46 -0.99 -11.15
CA LYS A 646 -26.92 -0.61 -12.49
C LYS A 646 -27.33 0.86 -12.55
N GLU A 647 -28.11 1.35 -11.60
CA GLU A 647 -28.53 2.76 -11.59
C GLU A 647 -27.35 3.71 -11.34
N HIS A 648 -26.42 3.36 -10.44
CA HIS A 648 -25.17 4.11 -10.27
C HIS A 648 -24.34 4.17 -11.56
N ALA A 649 -24.17 3.04 -12.25
CA ALA A 649 -23.47 2.99 -13.53
C ALA A 649 -24.20 3.80 -14.61
N ARG A 650 -25.53 3.70 -14.70
CA ARG A 650 -26.34 4.46 -15.67
C ARG A 650 -26.29 5.96 -15.41
N GLY A 651 -26.25 6.39 -14.15
CA GLY A 651 -26.21 7.80 -13.75
C GLY A 651 -24.96 8.53 -14.26
N THR A 652 -23.86 7.81 -14.46
CA THR A 652 -22.60 8.41 -14.93
C THR A 652 -22.60 8.59 -16.45
N LYS A 653 -22.77 9.83 -16.92
CA LYS A 653 -22.74 10.17 -18.35
C LYS A 653 -21.33 10.09 -18.93
N MET A 654 -21.21 9.40 -20.05
CA MET A 654 -19.97 9.26 -20.81
C MET A 654 -20.10 10.01 -22.14
N GLY A 655 -19.28 11.05 -22.32
CA GLY A 655 -19.15 11.75 -23.59
C GLY A 655 -18.36 10.93 -24.62
N GLY A 656 -18.69 11.10 -25.90
CA GLY A 656 -17.92 10.52 -27.00
C GLY A 656 -16.68 11.34 -27.36
N CYS A 657 -15.79 10.75 -28.16
CA CYS A 657 -14.70 11.45 -28.83
C CYS A 657 -14.49 10.88 -30.24
N TRP A 658 -14.59 11.75 -31.25
CA TRP A 658 -14.06 11.43 -32.58
C TRP A 658 -12.57 11.73 -32.63
N ALA A 659 -11.79 10.73 -33.07
CA ALA A 659 -10.36 10.84 -33.25
C ALA A 659 -10.02 10.75 -34.74
N LEU A 660 -9.49 11.81 -35.31
CA LEU A 660 -8.92 11.84 -36.66
C LEU A 660 -7.45 11.40 -36.61
N MET A 661 -7.07 10.52 -37.53
CA MET A 661 -5.72 10.00 -37.73
C MET A 661 -5.30 10.38 -39.14
N VAL A 662 -4.24 11.17 -39.24
CA VAL A 662 -3.78 11.71 -40.52
C VAL A 662 -2.28 11.56 -40.67
N ALA A 663 -1.83 11.18 -41.87
CA ALA A 663 -0.42 11.10 -42.21
C ALA A 663 -0.08 11.92 -43.46
N PHE A 664 1.14 12.46 -43.49
CA PHE A 664 1.70 13.23 -44.59
C PHE A 664 3.06 12.69 -45.00
N GLU A 665 3.39 12.82 -46.29
CA GLU A 665 4.67 12.38 -46.86
C GLU A 665 5.86 13.16 -46.28
N ARG A 666 5.65 14.43 -45.92
CA ARG A 666 6.70 15.34 -45.40
C ARG A 666 6.23 16.01 -44.13
N SER A 667 7.18 16.48 -43.33
CA SER A 667 6.85 17.25 -42.13
C SER A 667 6.15 18.57 -42.47
N LEU A 668 5.10 18.88 -41.71
CA LEU A 668 4.35 20.13 -41.83
C LEU A 668 5.05 21.32 -41.16
N ASN A 669 6.06 21.08 -40.31
CA ASN A 669 6.80 22.13 -39.57
C ASN A 669 5.89 23.15 -38.86
N LEU A 670 4.87 22.65 -38.13
CA LEU A 670 3.88 23.50 -37.44
C LEU A 670 4.45 24.26 -36.23
N GLY A 671 5.66 23.94 -35.78
CA GLY A 671 6.34 24.61 -34.67
C GLY A 671 5.85 24.21 -33.28
N PHE A 672 5.02 23.16 -33.17
CA PHE A 672 4.61 22.54 -31.92
C PHE A 672 4.38 21.04 -32.14
N ASP A 673 4.34 20.27 -31.05
CA ASP A 673 4.11 18.82 -31.06
C ASP A 673 2.76 18.44 -30.45
N GLY A 674 2.14 19.33 -29.68
CA GLY A 674 0.74 19.20 -29.28
C GLY A 674 0.07 20.55 -29.05
N ALA A 675 -1.24 20.61 -29.25
CA ALA A 675 -2.01 21.83 -29.08
C ALA A 675 -3.36 21.54 -28.41
N PHE A 676 -3.66 22.28 -27.35
CA PHE A 676 -5.04 22.48 -26.91
C PHE A 676 -5.70 23.47 -27.86
N VAL A 677 -6.83 23.11 -28.43
CA VAL A 677 -7.54 23.97 -29.39
C VAL A 677 -8.74 24.57 -28.68
N HIS A 678 -8.82 25.91 -28.68
CA HIS A 678 -9.92 26.65 -28.05
C HIS A 678 -10.86 27.20 -29.12
N HIS A 679 -12.15 27.31 -28.77
CA HIS A 679 -13.20 27.83 -29.64
C HIS A 679 -13.26 27.14 -31.01
N SER A 680 -13.13 25.81 -31.02
CA SER A 680 -13.10 24.96 -32.21
C SER A 680 -13.88 23.66 -31.97
N PRO A 681 -14.38 23.01 -33.04
CA PRO A 681 -14.79 21.61 -33.05
C PRO A 681 -13.71 20.62 -32.59
N LEU A 682 -12.44 21.04 -32.55
CA LEU A 682 -11.32 20.27 -32.03
C LEU A 682 -11.02 20.66 -30.58
N SER A 683 -10.62 19.69 -29.77
CA SER A 683 -10.13 19.94 -28.40
C SER A 683 -8.62 19.77 -28.28
N TRP A 684 -8.04 18.87 -29.07
CA TRP A 684 -6.64 18.50 -28.93
C TRP A 684 -6.04 17.98 -30.23
N ILE A 685 -4.79 18.36 -30.49
CA ILE A 685 -3.98 17.91 -31.63
C ILE A 685 -2.65 17.42 -31.07
N ALA A 686 -2.15 16.25 -31.49
CA ALA A 686 -0.79 15.82 -31.17
C ALA A 686 -0.09 15.15 -32.34
N ARG A 687 1.17 15.55 -32.54
CA ARG A 687 2.12 14.96 -33.47
C ARG A 687 2.57 13.63 -32.93
N ASN A 688 2.15 12.54 -33.55
CA ASN A 688 2.36 11.21 -33.01
C ASN A 688 3.85 10.78 -33.14
N ASN A 689 4.55 11.13 -34.21
CA ASN A 689 6.00 10.86 -34.37
C ASN A 689 6.89 11.66 -33.42
N SER A 690 6.40 12.72 -32.77
CA SER A 690 7.18 13.45 -31.77
C SER A 690 7.37 12.66 -30.46
N LYS A 691 6.59 11.59 -30.29
CA LYS A 691 6.64 10.73 -29.11
C LYS A 691 7.81 9.73 -29.25
N PRO A 692 8.53 9.43 -28.16
CA PRO A 692 9.59 8.43 -28.18
C PRO A 692 9.18 7.10 -28.83
N GLN A 693 10.07 6.55 -29.67
CA GLN A 693 9.91 5.27 -30.39
C GLN A 693 8.68 5.17 -31.31
N ARG A 694 8.16 6.30 -31.83
CA ARG A 694 7.20 6.31 -32.95
C ARG A 694 7.98 6.51 -34.24
N GLU A 695 8.74 5.48 -34.59
CA GLU A 695 9.59 5.45 -35.78
C GLU A 695 8.75 5.58 -37.06
N GLY A 696 9.26 6.32 -38.03
CA GLY A 696 8.62 6.56 -39.31
C GLY A 696 9.22 7.77 -40.03
N ASP A 697 9.34 7.68 -41.35
CA ASP A 697 9.76 8.75 -42.25
C ASP A 697 8.62 9.74 -42.56
N ARG A 698 7.37 9.30 -42.38
CA ARG A 698 6.14 10.06 -42.60
C ARG A 698 5.66 10.73 -41.31
N GLU A 699 5.09 11.93 -41.45
CA GLU A 699 4.55 12.66 -40.32
C GLU A 699 3.11 12.27 -40.03
N THR A 700 2.83 11.83 -38.80
CA THR A 700 1.50 11.44 -38.35
C THR A 700 0.98 12.33 -37.23
N TRP A 701 -0.31 12.65 -37.31
CA TRP A 701 -1.03 13.44 -36.31
C TRP A 701 -2.30 12.69 -35.86
N VAL A 702 -2.61 12.84 -34.58
CA VAL A 702 -3.87 12.38 -34.00
C VAL A 702 -4.58 13.59 -33.41
N VAL A 703 -5.82 13.79 -33.83
CA VAL A 703 -6.65 14.95 -33.48
C VAL A 703 -7.92 14.47 -32.81
N HIS A 704 -8.25 15.03 -31.65
CA HIS A 704 -9.49 14.75 -30.94
C HIS A 704 -10.47 15.91 -31.11
N ALA A 705 -11.69 15.56 -31.50
CA ALA A 705 -12.81 16.50 -31.50
C ALA A 705 -13.17 16.90 -30.06
N ALA A 706 -13.80 18.07 -29.91
CA ALA A 706 -14.37 18.52 -28.64
C ALA A 706 -15.56 17.64 -28.24
N ALA A 707 -15.79 17.48 -26.94
CA ALA A 707 -16.86 16.63 -26.42
C ALA A 707 -18.25 17.14 -26.87
N GLU A 708 -18.50 18.45 -26.79
CA GLU A 708 -19.76 19.07 -27.19
C GLU A 708 -20.06 18.89 -28.69
N TRP A 709 -19.03 19.03 -29.53
CA TRP A 709 -19.15 18.77 -30.96
C TRP A 709 -19.41 17.29 -31.21
N THR A 710 -18.60 16.42 -30.61
CA THR A 710 -18.75 14.97 -30.79
C THR A 710 -20.14 14.48 -30.42
N GLU A 711 -20.75 15.01 -29.36
CA GLU A 711 -22.12 14.61 -28.96
C GLU A 711 -23.17 14.94 -30.02
N LYS A 712 -23.05 16.09 -30.69
CA LYS A 712 -23.95 16.48 -31.79
C LYS A 712 -23.77 15.63 -33.04
N HIS A 713 -22.55 15.14 -33.26
CA HIS A 713 -22.15 14.40 -34.46
C HIS A 713 -21.85 12.91 -34.16
N ILE A 714 -22.36 12.38 -33.05
CA ILE A 714 -21.97 11.04 -32.58
C ILE A 714 -22.50 9.94 -33.51
N ASP A 715 -23.66 10.14 -34.12
CA ASP A 715 -24.33 9.15 -34.99
C ASP A 715 -23.97 9.28 -36.47
N GLU A 716 -23.22 10.31 -36.85
CA GLU A 716 -22.74 10.50 -38.22
C GLU A 716 -21.78 9.39 -38.67
N SER A 717 -21.73 9.18 -39.98
CA SER A 717 -20.83 8.18 -40.57
C SER A 717 -19.38 8.68 -40.59
N ALA A 718 -18.44 7.74 -40.66
CA ALA A 718 -17.02 8.08 -40.79
C ALA A 718 -16.76 8.93 -42.05
N ASP A 719 -17.49 8.70 -43.15
CA ASP A 719 -17.31 9.43 -44.40
C ASP A 719 -17.82 10.88 -44.34
N GLN A 720 -18.77 11.17 -43.45
CA GLN A 720 -19.25 12.54 -43.18
C GLN A 720 -18.28 13.30 -42.28
N VAL A 721 -17.82 12.67 -41.20
CA VAL A 721 -16.98 13.32 -40.16
C VAL A 721 -15.53 13.51 -40.63
N LYS A 722 -14.99 12.57 -41.40
CA LYS A 722 -13.59 12.56 -41.85
C LYS A 722 -13.17 13.83 -42.61
N PRO A 723 -13.86 14.27 -43.69
CA PRO A 723 -13.48 15.49 -44.39
C PRO A 723 -13.65 16.73 -43.51
N TYR A 724 -14.69 16.78 -42.69
CA TYR A 724 -14.95 17.91 -41.80
C TYR A 724 -13.85 18.11 -40.76
N LEU A 725 -13.49 17.06 -40.00
CA LEU A 725 -12.41 17.17 -39.01
C LEU A 725 -11.05 17.46 -39.66
N PHE A 726 -10.85 17.03 -40.90
CA PHE A 726 -9.65 17.34 -41.66
C PHE A 726 -9.57 18.82 -42.05
N ASP A 727 -10.69 19.43 -42.44
CA ASP A 727 -10.76 20.88 -42.70
C ASP A 727 -10.57 21.68 -41.40
N GLU A 728 -11.19 21.25 -40.30
CA GLU A 728 -11.02 21.86 -38.98
C GLU A 728 -9.56 21.75 -38.47
N PHE A 729 -8.84 20.68 -38.80
CA PHE A 729 -7.41 20.58 -38.50
C PHE A 729 -6.63 21.72 -39.16
N TRP A 730 -6.88 22.00 -40.45
CA TRP A 730 -6.21 23.09 -41.15
C TRP A 730 -6.58 24.47 -40.61
N GLY A 731 -7.86 24.68 -40.27
CA GLY A 731 -8.31 25.90 -39.61
C GLY A 731 -7.65 26.11 -38.25
N ALA A 732 -7.50 25.04 -37.46
CA ALA A 732 -6.84 25.07 -36.16
C ALA A 732 -5.35 25.38 -36.27
N VAL A 733 -4.62 24.81 -37.23
CA VAL A 733 -3.17 25.03 -37.35
C VAL A 733 -2.79 26.29 -38.13
N GLY A 734 -3.74 26.93 -38.82
CA GLY A 734 -3.54 28.20 -39.51
C GLY A 734 -2.58 28.12 -40.70
N ARG A 735 -2.57 26.98 -41.42
CA ARG A 735 -1.70 26.73 -42.58
C ARG A 735 -2.50 26.33 -43.81
N PRO A 736 -1.95 26.52 -45.04
CA PRO A 736 -2.58 25.99 -46.25
C PRO A 736 -2.74 24.48 -46.18
N ARG A 737 -3.89 23.99 -46.67
CA ARG A 737 -4.22 22.56 -46.73
C ARG A 737 -3.22 21.80 -47.61
N VAL A 738 -2.74 20.68 -47.10
CA VAL A 738 -1.92 19.70 -47.82
C VAL A 738 -2.70 18.39 -47.84
N GLU A 739 -2.76 17.70 -48.98
CA GLU A 739 -3.45 16.43 -49.07
C GLU A 739 -2.70 15.32 -48.29
N PRO A 740 -3.42 14.48 -47.53
CA PRO A 740 -2.81 13.45 -46.72
C PRO A 740 -2.57 12.16 -47.53
N ILE A 741 -1.54 11.41 -47.15
CA ILE A 741 -1.29 10.06 -47.70
C ILE A 741 -2.09 8.98 -46.95
N HIS A 742 -2.63 9.34 -45.79
CA HIS A 742 -3.55 8.49 -45.02
C HIS A 742 -4.51 9.39 -44.23
N LEU A 743 -5.80 9.06 -44.29
CA LEU A 743 -6.84 9.79 -43.58
C LEU A 743 -7.89 8.81 -43.06
N ASP A 744 -8.00 8.71 -41.75
CA ASP A 744 -9.00 7.87 -41.13
C ASP A 744 -9.54 8.44 -39.81
N VAL A 745 -10.70 7.97 -39.38
CA VAL A 745 -11.34 8.40 -38.14
C VAL A 745 -11.71 7.22 -37.27
N HIS A 746 -11.80 7.44 -35.98
CA HIS A 746 -12.31 6.48 -35.02
C HIS A 746 -13.29 7.13 -34.05
N ARG A 747 -14.41 6.46 -33.79
CA ARG A 747 -15.45 6.92 -32.86
C ARG A 747 -15.33 6.20 -31.52
N TRP A 748 -14.81 6.89 -30.51
CA TRP A 748 -14.91 6.47 -29.12
C TRP A 748 -16.28 6.87 -28.57
N ARG A 749 -17.26 5.95 -28.58
CA ARG A 749 -18.61 6.25 -28.06
C ARG A 749 -18.64 6.61 -26.57
N PHE A 750 -17.68 6.10 -25.79
CA PHE A 750 -17.61 6.29 -24.35
C PHE A 750 -16.17 6.67 -23.96
N ALA A 751 -15.83 7.94 -24.16
CA ALA A 751 -14.47 8.45 -24.12
C ALA A 751 -14.12 9.25 -22.87
N ILE A 752 -15.04 10.05 -22.33
CA ILE A 752 -14.74 10.95 -21.21
C ILE A 752 -15.94 10.99 -20.25
N PRO A 753 -15.80 10.61 -18.98
CA PRO A 753 -16.86 10.83 -17.99
C PRO A 753 -17.03 12.33 -17.71
N LYS A 754 -18.27 12.83 -17.73
CA LYS A 754 -18.56 14.25 -17.44
C LYS A 754 -18.57 14.55 -15.94
N GLU A 755 -19.01 13.58 -15.14
CA GLU A 755 -19.07 13.64 -13.67
C GLU A 755 -18.74 12.24 -13.15
N PRO A 756 -17.45 11.91 -12.96
CA PRO A 756 -17.06 10.62 -12.41
C PRO A 756 -17.72 10.40 -11.05
N HIS A 757 -18.08 9.15 -10.76
CA HIS A 757 -18.60 8.73 -9.46
C HIS A 757 -17.60 9.10 -8.34
N THR A 758 -18.12 9.42 -7.15
CA THR A 758 -17.29 9.82 -6.01
C THR A 758 -16.44 8.67 -5.48
N ASP A 759 -16.99 7.45 -5.51
CA ASP A 759 -16.28 6.24 -5.13
C ASP A 759 -15.40 5.71 -6.26
N ARG A 760 -14.20 5.25 -5.89
CA ARG A 760 -13.22 4.69 -6.83
C ARG A 760 -13.67 3.40 -7.50
N CYS A 761 -14.65 2.69 -6.94
CA CYS A 761 -15.31 1.55 -7.56
C CYS A 761 -16.65 1.28 -6.89
N LEU A 762 -17.53 0.53 -7.57
CA LEU A 762 -18.81 0.06 -7.03
C LEU A 762 -18.72 -1.45 -6.77
N PHE A 763 -19.26 -1.94 -5.66
CA PHE A 763 -19.19 -3.36 -5.33
C PHE A 763 -20.33 -3.79 -4.42
N ASP A 764 -21.00 -4.89 -4.78
CA ASP A 764 -21.98 -5.61 -3.97
C ASP A 764 -21.26 -6.78 -3.31
N ASP A 765 -21.07 -6.68 -1.99
CA ASP A 765 -20.33 -7.64 -1.17
C ASP A 765 -21.09 -8.95 -0.97
N ILE A 766 -22.42 -8.89 -0.87
CA ILE A 766 -23.29 -10.07 -0.72
C ILE A 766 -23.25 -10.92 -1.99
N ARG A 767 -23.39 -10.28 -3.16
CA ARG A 767 -23.47 -11.00 -4.44
C ARG A 767 -22.10 -11.22 -5.09
N GLY A 768 -21.05 -10.52 -4.67
CA GLY A 768 -19.71 -10.67 -5.24
C GLY A 768 -19.55 -10.09 -6.64
N ILE A 769 -20.27 -9.01 -6.99
CA ILE A 769 -20.15 -8.36 -8.29
C ILE A 769 -19.93 -6.86 -8.14
N GLY A 770 -19.11 -6.27 -9.00
CA GLY A 770 -18.91 -4.83 -8.99
C GLY A 770 -18.36 -4.27 -10.29
N ALA A 771 -18.16 -2.96 -10.32
CA ALA A 771 -17.67 -2.23 -11.48
C ALA A 771 -16.58 -1.22 -11.14
N CYS A 772 -15.66 -1.05 -12.09
CA CYS A 772 -14.53 -0.13 -11.98
C CYS A 772 -14.17 0.46 -13.35
N GLY A 773 -13.55 1.63 -13.35
CA GLY A 773 -13.23 2.36 -14.55
C GLY A 773 -12.82 3.81 -14.27
N ASP A 774 -12.44 4.53 -15.31
CA ASP A 774 -12.20 5.98 -15.24
C ASP A 774 -13.47 6.76 -14.84
N TRP A 775 -14.65 6.19 -15.08
CA TRP A 775 -15.90 6.77 -14.62
C TRP A 775 -16.13 6.63 -13.11
N CYS A 776 -15.33 5.81 -12.41
CA CYS A 776 -15.25 5.77 -10.94
C CYS A 776 -13.99 6.48 -10.40
N GLY A 777 -12.85 6.35 -11.09
CA GLY A 777 -11.56 6.86 -10.61
C GLY A 777 -11.12 8.22 -11.18
N GLY A 778 -11.89 8.79 -12.11
CA GLY A 778 -11.57 10.01 -12.85
C GLY A 778 -11.09 9.75 -14.29
N PRO A 779 -11.22 10.74 -15.21
CA PRO A 779 -11.14 10.57 -16.66
C PRO A 779 -9.74 10.22 -17.22
N ARG A 780 -8.72 10.08 -16.36
CA ARG A 780 -7.32 9.88 -16.75
C ARG A 780 -6.91 8.42 -16.64
N VAL A 781 -5.79 8.08 -17.27
CA VAL A 781 -5.14 6.76 -17.09
C VAL A 781 -4.88 6.46 -15.61
N GLU A 782 -4.41 7.44 -14.85
CA GLU A 782 -4.23 7.35 -13.39
C GLU A 782 -5.53 6.98 -12.67
N GLY A 783 -6.66 7.61 -13.05
CA GLY A 783 -7.96 7.33 -12.45
C GLY A 783 -8.42 5.90 -12.72
N ALA A 784 -8.32 5.43 -13.97
CA ALA A 784 -8.63 4.04 -14.32
C ALA A 784 -7.74 3.03 -13.56
N PHE A 785 -6.44 3.33 -13.45
CA PHE A 785 -5.49 2.50 -12.71
C PHE A 785 -5.89 2.37 -11.23
N LEU A 786 -6.13 3.50 -10.56
CA LEU A 786 -6.51 3.54 -9.14
C LEU A 786 -7.89 2.91 -8.89
N SER A 787 -8.81 3.02 -9.84
CA SER A 787 -10.12 2.34 -9.77
C SER A 787 -10.00 0.82 -9.86
N GLY A 788 -9.15 0.31 -10.76
CA GLY A 788 -8.85 -1.11 -10.85
C GLY A 788 -8.17 -1.66 -9.59
N MET A 789 -7.24 -0.88 -9.02
CA MET A 789 -6.58 -1.19 -7.75
C MET A 789 -7.59 -1.26 -6.59
N ALA A 790 -8.51 -0.29 -6.48
CA ALA A 790 -9.54 -0.26 -5.44
C ALA A 790 -10.49 -1.48 -5.52
N MET A 791 -10.88 -1.87 -6.74
CA MET A 791 -11.72 -3.07 -6.95
C MET A 791 -11.00 -4.36 -6.49
N ALA A 792 -9.70 -4.49 -6.76
CA ALA A 792 -8.95 -5.63 -6.25
C ALA A 792 -8.91 -5.66 -4.71
N GLY A 793 -8.70 -4.50 -4.07
CA GLY A 793 -8.75 -4.38 -2.61
C GLY A 793 -10.11 -4.80 -2.01
N ARG A 794 -11.23 -4.40 -2.62
CA ARG A 794 -12.58 -4.83 -2.23
C ARG A 794 -12.70 -6.35 -2.21
N ILE A 795 -12.27 -7.02 -3.29
CA ILE A 795 -12.33 -8.48 -3.41
C ILE A 795 -11.40 -9.14 -2.38
N LEU A 796 -10.15 -8.68 -2.25
CA LEU A 796 -9.20 -9.23 -1.27
C LEU A 796 -9.69 -9.04 0.17
N GLY A 797 -10.38 -7.92 0.45
CA GLY A 797 -11.06 -7.66 1.72
C GLY A 797 -12.16 -8.69 2.00
N GLN A 798 -13.01 -9.01 1.02
CA GLN A 798 -14.05 -10.04 1.17
C GLN A 798 -13.49 -11.45 1.35
N ILE A 799 -12.39 -11.77 0.66
CA ILE A 799 -11.65 -13.02 0.87
C ILE A 799 -11.11 -13.12 2.31
N ASN A 800 -10.99 -12.00 3.04
CA ASN A 800 -10.57 -11.98 4.42
C ASN A 800 -11.74 -11.98 5.43
N SER A 801 -12.95 -11.59 5.02
CA SER A 801 -14.11 -11.48 5.90
C SER A 801 -14.71 -12.86 6.24
N SER A 802 -15.17 -13.01 7.49
CA SER A 802 -15.82 -14.24 8.02
C SER A 802 -17.15 -14.58 7.35
N SER A 803 -17.73 -13.65 6.60
CA SER A 803 -19.04 -13.75 5.94
C SER A 803 -19.05 -14.62 4.69
N PHE A 804 -17.88 -14.89 4.09
CA PHE A 804 -17.76 -15.92 3.06
C PHE A 804 -17.45 -17.25 3.77
N PRO A 805 -18.40 -18.20 3.83
CA PRO A 805 -18.16 -19.47 4.51
C PRO A 805 -16.97 -20.19 3.87
N CYS A 806 -15.98 -20.56 4.68
CA CYS A 806 -15.03 -21.58 4.29
C CYS A 806 -15.82 -22.87 4.06
N LEU A 807 -15.91 -23.33 2.81
CA LEU A 807 -16.25 -24.72 2.53
C LEU A 807 -15.09 -25.59 3.07
N GLY A 808 -15.13 -25.93 4.36
CA GLY A 808 -14.21 -26.92 4.94
C GLY A 808 -13.72 -26.77 6.38
N GLN A 809 -14.28 -25.89 7.23
CA GLN A 809 -13.88 -25.84 8.67
C GLN A 809 -15.03 -25.82 9.68
N THR A 810 -16.19 -26.35 9.33
CA THR A 810 -17.22 -26.76 10.30
C THR A 810 -16.96 -28.20 10.74
N GLN A 811 -15.89 -28.43 11.53
CA GLN A 811 -15.71 -29.61 12.40
C GLN A 811 -14.35 -29.54 13.11
N GLN A 812 -14.21 -28.72 14.17
CA GLN A 812 -13.28 -28.98 15.30
C GLN A 812 -13.41 -27.94 16.43
N LEU A 813 -14.64 -27.50 16.74
CA LEU A 813 -14.95 -26.76 17.97
C LEU A 813 -16.04 -27.51 18.75
N GLU A 814 -15.81 -28.80 19.01
CA GLU A 814 -16.38 -29.50 20.15
C GLU A 814 -15.29 -30.43 20.70
N LEU A 815 -15.11 -30.38 22.02
CA LEU A 815 -14.14 -31.11 22.87
C LEU A 815 -12.75 -30.45 23.01
N PHE A 816 -12.64 -29.49 23.93
CA PHE A 816 -12.02 -29.67 25.26
C PHE A 816 -12.45 -28.57 26.22
#